data_AF-A0A916RCE8-F1
#
_entry.id   AF-A0A916RCE8-F1
#
_cell.length_a   1.000
_cell.length_b   1.000
_cell.length_c   1.000
_cell.angle_alpha   90.00
_cell.angle_beta   90.00
_cell.angle_gamma   90.00
#
_symmetry.space_group_name_H-M   'P 1'
#
loop_
_entity.id
_entity.type
_entity.pdbx_description
1 polymer ?
#
loop_
_entity_poly.entity_id
_entity_poly.type
_entity_poly.pdbx_seq_one_letter_code
_entity_poly.pdbx_strand_id
1 'polypeptide(L)'
;MLQLASALAAISPTLNTYLQEEGNRQRQHYEDLAARRLAGMTNEEAERRYREGSLQDLDNPWYQAAFMKSLGQRLAFDRQNQLSRIYETDFDKRNGDFGSLIAEQSAADLETYGDNRFFMEGYGPIMDNYRTRGLATQAEHQTELLHTEARENVFGTFLGVAHDGIREGHTPEEIHQSIRALFSGNQQFLHMSFREQDEEMLKVASQLAEEGHYELVQEILRGNRTGADGTELGPLVENRAHSARAYQILTRAQNVRAGNDHDATWDLWSDIQRRARDGTITEEELREIREENPNLMTREQYQSILRISEGEQMKREAALLEAETEAAYQMAYNGERRARLGNDLQELEAGRLGYLEDIEVIGPDGKPKTITGDDRAAEVLDYYSMELANRVADGEITEDDRFALEVTAYATSGMTNDRWKIPLTHGYAAASSMTTAGGGDWPPAVAEGIELYNRLRAIDPRYVNTIIGSNEQEFFESIRVSEADLGMTRDQALSFAMADQGTQSGNPYHTITIRDVEDALRGSNARQFSFMGFGPGDVRNLGEASDAIVRYAQRYSRLGKDEAIRRGVEAFNNNYQIINGWAVHASGRSVPAQFSQYAGDYARYYVRNWMADGEVLDEQDVILIPAPMGSDTWMLFDVSMMAPVANPERRYITPRTLMEHQETVAAERALRQDREINARSMARDLNMLPQGGAPGHYYQNNQVYRVDFEDGSTEPIFVPATRGAQGSWITDPPEWLRD
;
A
#
# COMPACT_ATOMS: atom_id res chain seq x y z
N MET A 1 70.47 60.64 -91.45
CA MET A 1 70.94 59.55 -92.33
C MET A 1 69.86 58.99 -93.24
N LEU A 2 68.61 58.77 -92.79
CA LEU A 2 67.50 58.33 -93.65
C LEU A 2 67.19 59.25 -94.85
N GLN A 3 67.31 60.58 -94.70
CA GLN A 3 67.15 61.52 -95.82
C GLN A 3 68.28 61.44 -96.87
N LEU A 4 69.50 61.04 -96.47
CA LEU A 4 70.62 60.81 -97.39
C LEU A 4 70.48 59.46 -98.11
N ALA A 5 69.99 58.43 -97.40
CA ALA A 5 69.71 57.12 -97.97
C ALA A 5 68.51 57.14 -98.95
N SER A 6 67.47 57.94 -98.66
CA SER A 6 66.33 58.15 -99.56
C SER A 6 66.73 58.80 -100.89
N ALA A 7 67.77 59.64 -100.90
CA ALA A 7 68.31 60.25 -102.13
C ALA A 7 69.20 59.29 -102.94
N LEU A 8 69.73 58.22 -102.32
CA LEU A 8 70.57 57.18 -102.94
C LEU A 8 69.81 55.90 -103.34
N ALA A 9 68.57 55.73 -102.88
CA ALA A 9 67.74 54.56 -103.13
C ALA A 9 67.35 54.36 -104.61
N ALA A 10 67.52 55.38 -105.46
CA ALA A 10 67.28 55.29 -106.91
C ALA A 10 68.36 54.48 -107.67
N ILE A 11 69.47 54.09 -107.02
CA ILE A 11 70.64 53.48 -107.68
C ILE A 11 70.82 51.97 -107.35
N SER A 12 70.10 51.39 -106.36
CA SER A 12 70.16 49.93 -106.09
C SER A 12 68.89 49.33 -105.41
N PRO A 13 68.30 48.24 -105.92
CA PRO A 13 67.17 47.53 -105.28
C PRO A 13 67.46 47.01 -103.86
N THR A 14 68.71 46.63 -103.58
CA THR A 14 69.10 46.12 -102.25
C THR A 14 69.02 47.18 -101.16
N LEU A 15 69.19 48.47 -101.51
CA LEU A 15 68.98 49.59 -100.58
C LEU A 15 67.50 49.77 -100.25
N ASN A 16 66.59 49.47 -101.18
CA ASN A 16 65.15 49.59 -100.95
C ASN A 16 64.62 48.49 -100.01
N THR A 17 65.08 47.25 -100.20
CA THR A 17 64.79 46.14 -99.26
C THR A 17 65.34 46.44 -97.86
N TYR A 18 66.57 46.97 -97.78
CA TYR A 18 67.14 47.39 -96.49
C TYR A 18 66.33 48.53 -95.85
N LEU A 19 65.90 49.55 -96.61
CA LEU A 19 65.05 50.64 -96.10
C LEU A 19 63.67 50.15 -95.64
N GLN A 20 63.08 49.17 -96.31
CA GLN A 20 61.81 48.55 -95.89
C GLN A 20 61.98 47.68 -94.65
N GLU A 21 63.03 46.84 -94.59
CA GLU A 21 63.36 46.05 -93.41
C GLU A 21 63.67 46.94 -92.20
N GLU A 22 64.46 48.00 -92.40
CA GLU A 22 64.82 48.95 -91.35
C GLU A 22 63.61 49.79 -90.92
N GLY A 23 62.75 50.19 -91.87
CA GLY A 23 61.48 50.85 -91.57
C GLY A 23 60.52 49.94 -90.79
N ASN A 24 60.44 48.65 -91.13
CA ASN A 24 59.65 47.66 -90.40
C ASN A 24 60.22 47.39 -89.01
N ARG A 25 61.55 47.29 -88.87
CA ARG A 25 62.22 47.17 -87.56
C ARG A 25 61.97 48.40 -86.69
N GLN A 26 62.05 49.60 -87.25
CA GLN A 26 61.75 50.83 -86.52
C GLN A 26 60.29 50.87 -86.10
N ARG A 27 59.35 50.55 -87.01
CA ARG A 27 57.93 50.46 -86.68
C ARG A 27 57.67 49.47 -85.55
N GLN A 28 58.19 48.25 -85.65
CA GLN A 28 58.04 47.22 -84.62
C GLN A 28 58.68 47.64 -83.29
N HIS A 29 59.85 48.29 -83.34
CA HIS A 29 60.50 48.85 -82.16
C HIS A 29 59.62 49.89 -81.44
N TYR A 30 59.01 50.82 -82.19
CA TYR A 30 58.13 51.83 -81.62
C TYR A 30 56.78 51.24 -81.15
N GLU A 31 56.25 50.22 -81.84
CA GLU A 31 55.08 49.46 -81.39
C GLU A 31 55.36 48.76 -80.05
N ASP A 32 56.48 48.05 -79.93
CA ASP A 32 56.92 47.40 -78.68
C ASP A 32 57.17 48.42 -77.57
N LEU A 33 57.78 49.57 -77.91
CA LEU A 33 58.03 50.65 -76.96
C LEU A 33 56.72 51.25 -76.44
N ALA A 34 55.74 51.49 -77.32
CA ALA A 34 54.42 51.99 -76.94
C ALA A 34 53.70 51.01 -76.02
N ALA A 35 53.72 49.71 -76.36
CA ALA A 35 53.14 48.65 -75.56
C ALA A 35 53.80 48.54 -74.17
N ARG A 36 55.13 48.58 -74.08
CA ARG A 36 55.86 48.54 -72.80
C ARG A 36 55.59 49.75 -71.93
N ARG A 37 55.51 50.95 -72.52
CA ARG A 37 55.21 52.16 -71.76
C ARG A 37 53.78 52.14 -71.22
N LEU A 38 52.82 51.73 -72.04
CA LEU A 38 51.44 51.55 -71.60
C LEU A 38 51.34 50.47 -70.51
N ALA A 39 52.04 49.35 -70.63
CA ALA A 39 52.06 48.27 -69.64
C ALA A 39 52.30 48.75 -68.19
N GLY A 40 53.14 49.79 -68.01
CA GLY A 40 53.46 50.35 -66.70
C GLY A 40 52.60 51.53 -66.23
N MET A 41 51.56 51.94 -66.98
CA MET A 41 50.71 53.08 -66.65
C MET A 41 49.24 52.66 -66.49
N THR A 42 48.53 53.34 -65.60
CA THR A 42 47.05 53.27 -65.55
C THR A 42 46.46 53.98 -66.78
N ASN A 43 45.19 53.71 -67.10
CA ASN A 43 44.53 54.36 -68.23
C ASN A 43 44.44 55.88 -68.02
N GLU A 44 44.05 56.33 -66.82
CA GLU A 44 44.04 57.75 -66.44
C GLU A 44 45.41 58.42 -66.59
N GLU A 45 46.49 57.72 -66.21
CA GLU A 45 47.84 58.22 -66.37
C GLU A 45 48.27 58.29 -67.84
N ALA A 46 47.93 57.28 -68.64
CA ALA A 46 48.21 57.25 -70.06
C ALA A 46 47.48 58.38 -70.81
N GLU A 47 46.20 58.60 -70.50
CA GLU A 47 45.40 59.69 -71.04
C GLU A 47 45.94 61.06 -70.66
N ARG A 48 46.28 61.25 -69.37
CA ARG A 48 46.81 62.51 -68.86
C ARG A 48 48.14 62.83 -69.55
N ARG A 49 49.06 61.87 -69.61
CA ARG A 49 50.37 62.07 -70.24
C ARG A 49 50.27 62.31 -71.75
N TYR A 50 49.30 61.69 -72.42
CA TYR A 50 49.02 61.97 -73.83
C TYR A 50 48.49 63.39 -74.03
N ARG A 51 47.49 63.81 -73.23
CA ARG A 51 46.90 65.16 -73.28
C ARG A 51 47.91 66.27 -72.97
N GLU A 52 48.79 66.03 -71.99
CA GLU A 52 49.84 66.96 -71.57
C GLU A 52 51.05 66.97 -72.54
N GLY A 53 51.08 66.09 -73.54
CA GLY A 53 52.22 65.95 -74.45
C GLY A 53 53.51 65.49 -73.77
N SER A 54 53.42 64.87 -72.58
CA SER A 54 54.57 64.50 -71.75
C SER A 54 55.14 63.10 -72.08
N LEU A 55 54.58 62.42 -73.07
CA LEU A 55 55.09 61.15 -73.58
C LEU A 55 56.25 61.41 -74.55
N GLN A 56 57.41 60.82 -74.24
CA GLN A 56 58.56 60.81 -75.15
C GLN A 56 58.19 60.09 -76.45
N ASP A 57 58.76 60.53 -77.57
CA ASP A 57 58.60 59.90 -78.89
C ASP A 57 57.22 60.04 -79.56
N LEU A 58 56.31 60.89 -79.02
CA LEU A 58 55.02 61.19 -79.66
C LEU A 58 55.14 61.81 -81.05
N ASP A 59 56.24 62.52 -81.33
CA ASP A 59 56.53 63.07 -82.65
C ASP A 59 56.79 61.97 -83.71
N ASN A 60 56.99 60.72 -83.28
CA ASN A 60 57.13 59.58 -84.19
C ASN A 60 55.74 59.02 -84.58
N PRO A 61 55.35 59.04 -85.88
CA PRO A 61 54.04 58.59 -86.31
C PRO A 61 53.72 57.13 -85.98
N TRP A 62 54.72 56.24 -85.96
CA TRP A 62 54.54 54.82 -85.63
C TRP A 62 54.28 54.63 -84.13
N TYR A 63 55.01 55.38 -83.29
CA TYR A 63 54.81 55.35 -81.85
C TYR A 63 53.42 55.90 -81.48
N GLN A 64 53.03 57.05 -82.05
CA GLN A 64 51.71 57.64 -81.80
C GLN A 64 50.57 56.71 -82.23
N ALA A 65 50.66 56.10 -83.42
CA ALA A 65 49.66 55.15 -83.90
C ALA A 65 49.54 53.92 -83.00
N ALA A 66 50.68 53.32 -82.63
CA ALA A 66 50.72 52.14 -81.76
C ALA A 66 50.21 52.43 -80.35
N PHE A 67 50.59 53.58 -79.80
CA PHE A 67 50.15 54.06 -78.49
C PHE A 67 48.64 54.28 -78.49
N MET A 68 48.10 55.04 -79.45
CA MET A 68 46.67 55.34 -79.53
C MET A 68 45.83 54.08 -79.75
N LYS A 69 46.28 53.15 -80.59
CA LYS A 69 45.61 51.85 -80.78
C LYS A 69 45.59 51.03 -79.49
N SER A 70 46.71 50.95 -78.79
CA SER A 70 46.82 50.19 -77.54
C SER A 70 46.01 50.84 -76.39
N LEU A 71 45.95 52.17 -76.36
CA LEU A 71 45.08 52.93 -75.45
C LEU A 71 43.60 52.63 -75.74
N GLY A 72 43.19 52.64 -77.00
CA GLY A 72 41.83 52.28 -77.41
C GLY A 72 41.45 50.85 -77.03
N GLN A 73 42.37 49.89 -77.19
CA GLN A 73 42.11 48.51 -76.74
C GLN A 73 41.90 48.41 -75.23
N ARG A 74 42.74 49.09 -74.45
CA ARG A 74 42.65 49.09 -72.98
C ARG A 74 41.38 49.73 -72.47
N LEU A 75 41.02 50.89 -73.00
CA LEU A 75 39.78 51.57 -72.61
C LEU A 75 38.56 50.75 -72.98
N ALA A 76 38.55 50.09 -74.14
CA ALA A 76 37.46 49.19 -74.51
C ALA A 76 37.31 48.00 -73.52
N PHE A 77 38.42 47.38 -73.09
CA PHE A 77 38.36 46.30 -72.09
C PHE A 77 37.89 46.80 -70.71
N ASP A 78 38.35 47.97 -70.28
CA ASP A 78 37.88 48.58 -69.03
C ASP A 78 36.38 48.89 -69.11
N ARG A 79 35.92 49.46 -70.23
CA ARG A 79 34.51 49.71 -70.50
C ARG A 79 33.68 48.46 -70.48
N GLN A 80 34.14 47.41 -71.15
CA GLN A 80 33.51 46.09 -71.13
C GLN A 80 33.38 45.57 -69.69
N ASN A 81 34.43 45.66 -68.88
CA ASN A 81 34.40 45.18 -67.49
C ASN A 81 33.46 46.02 -66.60
N GLN A 82 33.30 47.31 -66.87
CA GLN A 82 32.31 48.15 -66.18
C GLN A 82 30.89 47.81 -66.62
N LEU A 83 30.65 47.69 -67.92
CA LEU A 83 29.36 47.34 -68.48
C LEU A 83 28.88 45.96 -68.02
N SER A 84 29.78 44.97 -67.93
CA SER A 84 29.42 43.65 -67.41
C SER A 84 29.02 43.71 -65.93
N ARG A 85 29.70 44.54 -65.12
CA ARG A 85 29.32 44.76 -63.73
C ARG A 85 27.94 45.41 -63.62
N ILE A 86 27.70 46.50 -64.36
CA ILE A 86 26.40 47.17 -64.39
C ILE A 86 25.29 46.21 -64.83
N TYR A 87 25.55 45.39 -65.84
CA TYR A 87 24.61 44.37 -66.32
C TYR A 87 24.24 43.35 -65.23
N GLU A 88 25.21 42.94 -64.41
CA GLU A 88 24.99 41.97 -63.35
C GLU A 88 24.28 42.55 -62.13
N THR A 89 24.56 43.81 -61.77
CA THR A 89 24.12 44.41 -60.50
C THR A 89 22.94 45.37 -60.62
N ASP A 90 22.98 46.30 -61.58
CA ASP A 90 22.12 47.50 -61.55
C ASP A 90 21.20 47.62 -62.78
N PHE A 91 21.46 46.83 -63.82
CA PHE A 91 20.67 46.86 -65.04
C PHE A 91 19.34 46.12 -64.88
N ASP A 92 18.24 46.73 -65.35
CA ASP A 92 16.95 46.07 -65.45
C ASP A 92 16.98 45.02 -66.58
N LYS A 93 17.32 43.77 -66.23
CA LYS A 93 17.33 42.64 -67.16
C LYS A 93 15.96 42.28 -67.72
N ARG A 94 14.87 42.83 -67.18
CA ARG A 94 13.50 42.59 -67.69
C ARG A 94 13.16 43.59 -68.78
N ASN A 95 13.30 44.89 -68.53
CA ASN A 95 12.81 45.94 -69.44
C ASN A 95 13.88 46.90 -69.99
N GLY A 96 15.14 46.76 -69.57
CA GLY A 96 16.21 47.67 -69.95
C GLY A 96 16.66 47.51 -71.41
N ASP A 97 17.09 48.62 -72.02
CA ASP A 97 17.75 48.62 -73.33
C ASP A 97 19.27 48.56 -73.16
N PHE A 98 19.83 47.36 -73.28
CA PHE A 98 21.26 47.13 -73.11
C PHE A 98 22.10 47.80 -74.21
N GLY A 99 21.54 47.97 -75.42
CA GLY A 99 22.21 48.66 -76.51
C GLY A 99 22.40 50.15 -76.20
N SER A 100 21.36 50.79 -75.65
CA SER A 100 21.43 52.18 -75.20
C SER A 100 22.40 52.36 -74.03
N LEU A 101 22.42 51.43 -73.07
CA LEU A 101 23.41 51.46 -71.98
C LEU A 101 24.85 51.45 -72.52
N ILE A 102 25.18 50.54 -73.45
CA ILE A 102 26.52 50.47 -74.05
C ILE A 102 26.87 51.79 -74.76
N ALA A 103 25.93 52.35 -75.52
CA ALA A 103 26.14 53.59 -76.25
C ALA A 103 26.37 54.80 -75.33
N GLU A 104 25.56 54.96 -74.28
CA GLU A 104 25.72 56.02 -73.28
C GLU A 104 27.07 55.93 -72.58
N GLN A 105 27.44 54.71 -72.17
CA GLN A 105 28.66 54.45 -71.45
C GLN A 105 29.92 54.68 -72.34
N SER A 106 29.88 54.29 -73.61
CA SER A 106 30.99 54.55 -74.56
C SER A 106 31.07 55.98 -75.07
N ALA A 107 30.06 56.82 -74.82
CA ALA A 107 29.98 58.18 -75.36
C ALA A 107 31.18 59.07 -74.95
N ALA A 108 31.60 59.01 -73.68
CA ALA A 108 32.71 59.84 -73.19
C ALA A 108 34.06 59.49 -73.85
N ASP A 109 34.31 58.21 -74.11
CA ASP A 109 35.51 57.74 -74.79
C ASP A 109 35.53 58.20 -76.25
N LEU A 110 34.36 58.10 -76.91
CA LEU A 110 34.18 58.49 -78.31
C LEU A 110 34.20 60.02 -78.50
N GLU A 111 33.71 60.79 -77.54
CA GLU A 111 33.84 62.25 -77.54
C GLU A 111 35.31 62.68 -77.46
N THR A 112 36.10 62.00 -76.65
CA THR A 112 37.51 62.36 -76.41
C THR A 112 38.44 61.88 -77.53
N TYR A 113 38.19 60.68 -78.09
CA TYR A 113 39.13 60.01 -78.98
C TYR A 113 38.53 59.52 -80.31
N GLY A 114 37.23 59.73 -80.56
CA GLY A 114 36.52 59.19 -81.72
C GLY A 114 37.05 59.67 -83.07
N ASP A 115 37.60 60.89 -83.13
CA ASP A 115 38.24 61.42 -84.35
C ASP A 115 39.63 60.81 -84.62
N ASN A 116 40.22 60.09 -83.65
CA ASN A 116 41.51 59.43 -83.82
C ASN A 116 41.34 58.05 -84.46
N ARG A 117 41.70 57.93 -85.74
CA ARG A 117 41.62 56.67 -86.49
C ARG A 117 42.32 55.51 -85.78
N PHE A 118 43.51 55.70 -85.22
CA PHE A 118 44.29 54.62 -84.62
C PHE A 118 43.66 54.13 -83.30
N PHE A 119 43.08 55.05 -82.52
CA PHE A 119 42.27 54.71 -81.36
C PHE A 119 41.08 53.83 -81.74
N MET A 120 40.31 54.26 -82.76
CA MET A 120 39.14 53.53 -83.22
C MET A 120 39.47 52.15 -83.80
N GLU A 121 40.64 51.98 -84.43
CA GLU A 121 41.15 50.68 -84.87
C GLU A 121 41.42 49.71 -83.69
N GLY A 122 41.62 50.22 -82.47
CA GLY A 122 41.77 49.43 -81.25
C GLY A 122 40.46 49.25 -80.47
N TYR A 123 39.69 50.32 -80.32
CA TYR A 123 38.50 50.39 -79.46
C TYR A 123 37.25 49.78 -80.11
N GLY A 124 36.96 50.13 -81.37
CA GLY A 124 35.72 49.78 -82.07
C GLY A 124 35.44 48.27 -82.13
N PRO A 125 36.37 47.43 -82.65
CA PRO A 125 36.13 46.00 -82.78
C PRO A 125 35.83 45.27 -81.47
N ILE A 126 36.39 45.73 -80.35
CA ILE A 126 36.17 45.13 -79.02
C ILE A 126 34.76 45.46 -78.53
N MET A 127 34.39 46.75 -78.59
CA MET A 127 33.07 47.20 -78.13
C MET A 127 31.92 46.68 -79.01
N ASP A 128 32.11 46.61 -80.34
CA ASP A 128 31.12 46.03 -81.25
C ASP A 128 30.89 44.53 -80.98
N ASN A 129 31.97 43.80 -80.72
CA ASN A 129 31.89 42.39 -80.36
C ASN A 129 31.17 42.19 -79.02
N TYR A 130 31.51 43.00 -78.01
CA TYR A 130 30.83 42.98 -76.71
C TYR A 130 29.34 43.30 -76.84
N ARG A 131 28.98 44.35 -77.58
CA ARG A 131 27.59 44.72 -77.86
C ARG A 131 26.81 43.57 -78.48
N THR A 132 27.38 42.91 -79.48
CA THR A 132 26.72 41.79 -80.17
C THR A 132 26.45 40.63 -79.22
N ARG A 133 27.45 40.22 -78.41
CA ARG A 133 27.27 39.12 -77.45
C ARG A 133 26.29 39.48 -76.34
N GLY A 134 26.42 40.66 -75.77
CA GLY A 134 25.58 41.06 -74.64
C GLY A 134 24.10 41.24 -75.02
N LEU A 135 23.80 41.72 -76.24
CA LEU A 135 22.42 41.74 -76.75
C LEU A 135 21.84 40.33 -76.91
N ALA A 136 22.62 39.34 -77.35
CA ALA A 136 22.18 37.95 -77.42
C ALA A 136 21.90 37.36 -76.02
N THR A 137 22.82 37.58 -75.06
CA THR A 137 22.64 37.14 -73.67
C THR A 137 21.42 37.76 -72.99
N GLN A 138 21.13 39.04 -73.25
CA GLN A 138 19.94 39.72 -72.73
C GLN A 138 18.64 39.10 -73.29
N ALA A 139 18.61 38.80 -74.59
CA ALA A 139 17.46 38.15 -75.21
C ALA A 139 17.21 36.73 -74.67
N GLU A 140 18.28 35.96 -74.43
CA GLU A 140 18.20 34.63 -73.81
C GLU A 140 17.60 34.72 -72.40
N HIS A 141 18.11 35.64 -71.56
CA HIS A 141 17.62 35.83 -70.19
C HIS A 141 16.14 36.27 -70.13
N GLN A 142 15.73 37.20 -71.00
CA GLN A 142 14.32 37.60 -71.10
C GLN A 142 13.41 36.43 -71.51
N THR A 143 13.88 35.57 -72.42
CA THR A 143 13.14 34.37 -72.83
C THR A 143 12.99 33.37 -71.69
N GLU A 144 14.05 33.16 -70.90
CA GLU A 144 14.02 32.26 -69.73
C GLU A 144 13.10 32.76 -68.61
N LEU A 145 13.10 34.07 -68.35
CA LEU A 145 12.17 34.69 -67.39
C LEU A 145 10.71 34.48 -67.79
N LEU A 146 10.36 34.74 -69.05
CA LEU A 146 9.00 34.53 -69.57
C LEU A 146 8.58 33.06 -69.43
N HIS A 147 9.50 32.14 -69.70
CA HIS A 147 9.22 30.70 -69.59
C HIS A 147 9.00 30.24 -68.14
N THR A 148 9.69 30.87 -67.18
CA THR A 148 9.55 30.58 -65.74
C THR A 148 8.22 31.13 -65.20
N GLU A 149 7.89 32.39 -65.52
CA GLU A 149 6.61 33.00 -65.13
C GLU A 149 5.41 32.22 -65.68
N ALA A 150 5.49 31.73 -66.92
CA ALA A 150 4.45 30.88 -67.50
C ALA A 150 4.23 29.60 -66.68
N ARG A 151 5.30 28.92 -66.25
CA ARG A 151 5.22 27.68 -65.45
C ARG A 151 4.59 27.90 -64.08
N GLU A 152 5.02 28.95 -63.36
CA GLU A 152 4.48 29.27 -62.04
C GLU A 152 2.99 29.61 -62.09
N ASN A 153 2.57 30.38 -63.09
CA ASN A 153 1.15 30.71 -63.30
C ASN A 153 0.31 29.45 -63.59
N VAL A 154 0.84 28.51 -64.39
CA VAL A 154 0.16 27.24 -64.67
C VAL A 154 0.00 26.38 -63.43
N PHE A 155 1.07 26.23 -62.62
CA PHE A 155 0.99 25.52 -61.34
C PHE A 155 -0.07 26.12 -60.41
N GLY A 156 -0.04 27.44 -60.21
CA GLY A 156 -1.00 28.13 -59.35
C GLY A 156 -2.44 27.99 -59.83
N THR A 157 -2.66 28.04 -61.16
CA THR A 157 -3.99 27.84 -61.75
C THR A 157 -4.49 26.41 -61.54
N PHE A 158 -3.65 25.41 -61.78
CA PHE A 158 -4.02 24.00 -61.60
C PHE A 158 -4.37 23.69 -60.14
N LEU A 159 -3.55 24.18 -59.20
CA LEU A 159 -3.80 24.01 -57.77
C LEU A 159 -5.07 24.75 -57.33
N GLY A 160 -5.31 25.95 -57.84
CA GLY A 160 -6.54 26.71 -57.58
C GLY A 160 -7.80 25.94 -58.00
N VAL A 161 -7.81 25.41 -59.23
CA VAL A 161 -8.92 24.57 -59.73
C VAL A 161 -9.12 23.33 -58.87
N ALA A 162 -8.03 22.69 -58.42
CA ALA A 162 -8.12 21.54 -57.53
C ALA A 162 -8.82 21.88 -56.20
N HIS A 163 -8.39 22.96 -55.53
CA HIS A 163 -8.98 23.39 -54.27
C HIS A 163 -10.42 23.86 -54.40
N ASP A 164 -10.75 24.58 -55.46
CA ASP A 164 -12.10 25.06 -55.70
C ASP A 164 -13.04 23.88 -55.94
N GLY A 165 -12.64 22.90 -56.74
CA GLY A 165 -13.40 21.67 -56.94
C GLY A 165 -13.60 20.85 -55.66
N ILE A 166 -12.58 20.73 -54.81
CA ILE A 166 -12.70 20.09 -53.49
C ILE A 166 -13.75 20.82 -52.63
N ARG A 167 -13.68 22.16 -52.59
CA ARG A 167 -14.59 22.99 -51.78
C ARG A 167 -16.04 22.91 -52.26
N GLU A 168 -16.23 22.78 -53.57
CA GLU A 168 -17.54 22.65 -54.21
C GLU A 168 -18.08 21.21 -54.16
N GLY A 169 -17.28 20.24 -53.71
CA GLY A 169 -17.69 18.84 -53.56
C GLY A 169 -17.69 18.05 -54.87
N HIS A 170 -16.94 18.48 -55.87
CA HIS A 170 -16.76 17.72 -57.11
C HIS A 170 -16.00 16.41 -56.85
N THR A 171 -16.27 15.40 -57.67
CA THR A 171 -15.57 14.12 -57.60
C THR A 171 -14.10 14.27 -58.03
N PRO A 172 -13.18 13.42 -57.55
CA PRO A 172 -11.78 13.41 -57.98
C PRO A 172 -11.58 13.45 -59.50
N GLU A 173 -12.43 12.72 -60.23
CA GLU A 173 -12.37 12.62 -61.69
C GLU A 173 -12.79 13.91 -62.39
N GLU A 174 -13.88 14.55 -61.93
CA GLU A 174 -14.32 15.86 -62.46
C GLU A 174 -13.26 16.95 -62.26
N ILE A 175 -12.60 16.94 -61.11
CA ILE A 175 -11.52 17.88 -60.79
C ILE A 175 -10.32 17.65 -61.72
N HIS A 176 -9.87 16.39 -61.87
CA HIS A 176 -8.75 16.06 -62.75
C HIS A 176 -9.02 16.44 -64.20
N GLN A 177 -10.23 16.17 -64.71
CA GLN A 177 -10.65 16.56 -66.05
C GLN A 177 -10.67 18.09 -66.23
N SER A 178 -11.14 18.83 -65.22
CA SER A 178 -11.17 20.30 -65.24
C SER A 178 -9.77 20.90 -65.36
N ILE A 179 -8.79 20.35 -64.63
CA ILE A 179 -7.40 20.80 -64.73
C ILE A 179 -6.83 20.42 -66.12
N ARG A 180 -7.13 19.23 -66.62
CA ARG A 180 -6.67 18.76 -67.95
C ARG A 180 -7.21 19.60 -69.10
N ALA A 181 -8.44 20.12 -68.99
CA ALA A 181 -9.04 20.99 -70.00
C ALA A 181 -8.23 22.28 -70.24
N LEU A 182 -7.44 22.73 -69.26
CA LEU A 182 -6.58 23.91 -69.38
C LEU A 182 -5.33 23.67 -70.23
N PHE A 183 -4.96 22.41 -70.49
CA PHE A 183 -3.67 22.10 -71.10
C PHE A 183 -3.53 22.63 -72.54
N SER A 184 -4.62 22.56 -73.31
CA SER A 184 -4.66 23.06 -74.69
C SER A 184 -4.50 24.58 -74.74
N GLY A 185 -5.18 25.30 -73.84
CA GLY A 185 -5.05 26.75 -73.71
C GLY A 185 -3.62 27.16 -73.36
N ASN A 186 -3.01 26.50 -72.37
CA ASN A 186 -1.62 26.77 -71.98
C ASN A 186 -0.64 26.48 -73.13
N GLN A 187 -0.85 25.42 -73.90
CA GLN A 187 -0.01 25.13 -75.06
C GLN A 187 -0.13 26.22 -76.14
N GLN A 188 -1.36 26.69 -76.40
CA GLN A 188 -1.63 27.69 -77.43
C GLN A 188 -1.11 29.09 -77.04
N PHE A 189 -1.32 29.50 -75.80
CA PHE A 189 -1.07 30.87 -75.35
C PHE A 189 0.27 31.05 -74.62
N LEU A 190 0.75 30.02 -73.93
CA LEU A 190 1.99 30.07 -73.13
C LEU A 190 3.11 29.24 -73.75
N HIS A 191 2.85 28.60 -74.90
CA HIS A 191 3.80 27.72 -75.61
C HIS A 191 4.38 26.58 -74.75
N MET A 192 3.69 26.20 -73.66
CA MET A 192 4.10 25.12 -72.78
C MET A 192 3.70 23.76 -73.35
N SER A 193 4.67 22.86 -73.47
CA SER A 193 4.41 21.50 -73.93
C SER A 193 3.59 20.71 -72.90
N PHE A 194 2.82 19.70 -73.37
CA PHE A 194 2.08 18.80 -72.49
C PHE A 194 2.96 18.15 -71.41
N ARG A 195 4.21 17.84 -71.76
CA ARG A 195 5.19 17.26 -70.83
C ARG A 195 5.54 18.22 -69.70
N GLU A 196 5.77 19.50 -70.00
CA GLU A 196 6.08 20.49 -68.96
C GLU A 196 4.85 20.72 -68.05
N GLN A 197 3.65 20.70 -68.63
CA GLN A 197 2.42 20.80 -67.84
C GLN A 197 2.16 19.55 -66.98
N ASP A 198 2.57 18.36 -67.42
CA ASP A 198 2.58 17.15 -66.59
C ASP A 198 3.55 17.27 -65.41
N GLU A 199 4.70 17.93 -65.59
CA GLU A 199 5.64 18.20 -64.50
C GLU A 199 5.05 19.16 -63.46
N GLU A 200 4.29 20.17 -63.88
CA GLU A 200 3.55 21.05 -62.96
C GLU A 200 2.39 20.30 -62.27
N MET A 201 1.69 19.41 -62.98
CA MET A 201 0.66 18.55 -62.39
C MET A 201 1.21 17.63 -61.29
N LEU A 202 2.43 17.11 -61.45
CA LEU A 202 3.08 16.33 -60.39
C LEU A 202 3.37 17.16 -59.14
N LYS A 203 3.65 18.47 -59.28
CA LYS A 203 3.79 19.36 -58.12
C LYS A 203 2.44 19.56 -57.43
N VAL A 204 1.36 19.72 -58.19
CA VAL A 204 -0.02 19.82 -57.65
C VAL A 204 -0.39 18.55 -56.88
N ALA A 205 -0.16 17.36 -57.48
CA ALA A 205 -0.38 16.09 -56.81
C ALA A 205 0.45 15.93 -55.52
N SER A 206 1.69 16.43 -55.52
CA SER A 206 2.54 16.42 -54.32
C SER A 206 1.98 17.30 -53.21
N GLN A 207 1.47 18.50 -53.53
CA GLN A 207 0.86 19.41 -52.56
C GLN A 207 -0.42 18.80 -51.96
N LEU A 208 -1.31 18.30 -52.82
CA LEU A 208 -2.55 17.64 -52.41
C LEU A 208 -2.30 16.37 -51.57
N ALA A 209 -1.17 15.69 -51.79
CA ALA A 209 -0.74 14.55 -50.97
C ALA A 209 -0.36 14.96 -49.54
N GLU A 210 0.24 16.14 -49.37
CA GLU A 210 0.56 16.70 -48.05
C GLU A 210 -0.71 17.11 -47.29
N GLU A 211 -1.72 17.57 -48.03
CA GLU A 211 -3.02 17.99 -47.48
C GLU A 211 -3.97 16.82 -47.20
N GLY A 212 -3.59 15.59 -47.56
CA GLY A 212 -4.36 14.38 -47.27
C GLY A 212 -5.47 14.07 -48.30
N HIS A 213 -5.48 14.72 -49.45
CA HIS A 213 -6.45 14.48 -50.53
C HIS A 213 -6.13 13.23 -51.35
N TYR A 214 -6.03 12.07 -50.70
CA TYR A 214 -5.56 10.81 -51.29
C TYR A 214 -6.29 10.41 -52.58
N GLU A 215 -7.62 10.48 -52.58
CA GLU A 215 -8.43 10.04 -53.73
C GLU A 215 -8.21 10.91 -54.97
N LEU A 216 -8.06 12.22 -54.78
CA LEU A 216 -7.72 13.15 -55.86
C LEU A 216 -6.28 12.96 -56.35
N VAL A 217 -5.32 12.75 -55.45
CA VAL A 217 -3.94 12.44 -55.82
C VAL A 217 -3.87 11.12 -56.61
N GLN A 218 -4.64 10.11 -56.19
CA GLN A 218 -4.76 8.86 -56.91
C GLN A 218 -5.29 9.08 -58.31
N GLU A 219 -6.35 9.86 -58.47
CA GLU A 219 -6.94 10.16 -59.77
C GLU A 219 -5.99 10.96 -60.67
N ILE A 220 -5.34 12.00 -60.15
CA ILE A 220 -4.37 12.79 -60.93
C ILE A 220 -3.23 11.92 -61.49
N LEU A 221 -2.77 10.95 -60.70
CA LEU A 221 -1.60 10.12 -61.03
C LEU A 221 -1.94 8.85 -61.80
N ARG A 222 -3.09 8.23 -61.55
CA ARG A 222 -3.55 6.97 -62.16
C ARG A 222 -4.67 7.12 -63.19
N GLY A 223 -5.31 8.29 -63.26
CA GLY A 223 -6.34 8.60 -64.24
C GLY A 223 -5.76 8.61 -65.65
N ASN A 224 -6.59 8.21 -66.62
CA ASN A 224 -6.20 8.20 -68.02
C ASN A 224 -6.01 9.62 -68.55
N ARG A 225 -5.02 9.79 -69.43
CA ARG A 225 -4.67 11.10 -70.01
C ARG A 225 -4.84 11.05 -71.52
N THR A 226 -5.35 12.13 -72.10
CA THR A 226 -5.48 12.29 -73.55
C THR A 226 -4.74 13.54 -74.03
N GLY A 227 -4.01 13.45 -75.14
CA GLY A 227 -3.38 14.58 -75.82
C GLY A 227 -4.40 15.44 -76.59
N ALA A 228 -3.97 16.62 -77.06
CA ALA A 228 -4.81 17.53 -77.86
C ALA A 228 -5.32 16.92 -79.18
N ASP A 229 -4.63 15.90 -79.70
CA ASP A 229 -4.98 15.15 -80.91
C ASP A 229 -5.87 13.92 -80.62
N GLY A 230 -6.30 13.74 -79.37
CA GLY A 230 -7.10 12.60 -78.93
C GLY A 230 -6.28 11.32 -78.67
N THR A 231 -4.95 11.38 -78.71
CA THR A 231 -4.10 10.22 -78.38
C THR A 231 -4.14 9.91 -76.89
N GLU A 232 -4.31 8.64 -76.52
CA GLU A 232 -4.20 8.20 -75.14
C GLU A 232 -2.73 8.19 -74.70
N LEU A 233 -2.41 8.99 -73.69
CA LEU A 233 -1.06 9.16 -73.11
C LEU A 233 -0.81 8.23 -71.92
N GLY A 234 -1.82 7.47 -71.49
CA GLY A 234 -1.79 6.62 -70.29
C GLY A 234 -1.58 7.42 -68.99
N PRO A 235 -1.62 6.79 -67.81
CA PRO A 235 -1.48 7.48 -66.53
C PRO A 235 -0.06 7.98 -66.25
N LEU A 236 0.09 8.96 -65.34
CA LEU A 236 1.41 9.50 -64.96
C LEU A 236 2.30 8.46 -64.28
N VAL A 237 1.70 7.51 -63.54
CA VAL A 237 2.44 6.41 -62.90
C VAL A 237 3.08 5.44 -63.89
N GLU A 238 2.58 5.35 -65.12
CA GLU A 238 3.11 4.47 -66.18
C GLU A 238 4.05 5.20 -67.14
N ASN A 239 4.06 6.54 -67.09
CA ASN A 239 4.96 7.35 -67.89
C ASN A 239 6.41 7.16 -67.41
N ARG A 240 7.30 6.66 -68.28
CA ARG A 240 8.72 6.40 -67.97
C ARG A 240 9.46 7.61 -67.38
N ALA A 241 9.09 8.84 -67.75
CA ALA A 241 9.74 10.04 -67.24
C ALA A 241 9.31 10.43 -65.81
N HIS A 242 8.15 9.94 -65.36
CA HIS A 242 7.48 10.45 -64.15
C HIS A 242 7.09 9.36 -63.14
N SER A 243 7.15 8.07 -63.53
CA SER A 243 6.67 6.94 -62.74
C SER A 243 7.22 6.90 -61.32
N ALA A 244 8.54 7.00 -61.15
CA ALA A 244 9.19 6.95 -59.83
C ALA A 244 8.68 8.06 -58.89
N ARG A 245 8.53 9.29 -59.41
CA ARG A 245 8.03 10.44 -58.63
C ARG A 245 6.54 10.28 -58.32
N ALA A 246 5.74 9.80 -59.27
CA ALA A 246 4.32 9.55 -59.07
C ALA A 246 4.09 8.48 -57.98
N TYR A 247 4.87 7.39 -57.95
CA TYR A 247 4.80 6.39 -56.88
C TYR A 247 5.17 6.97 -55.51
N GLN A 248 6.20 7.82 -55.43
CA GLN A 248 6.57 8.48 -54.17
C GLN A 248 5.43 9.36 -53.63
N ILE A 249 4.77 10.12 -54.51
CA ILE A 249 3.64 10.97 -54.14
C ILE A 249 2.46 10.13 -53.64
N LEU A 250 2.12 9.03 -54.34
CA LEU A 250 1.04 8.13 -53.91
C LEU A 250 1.29 7.52 -52.54
N THR A 251 2.50 7.00 -52.29
CA THR A 251 2.87 6.43 -51.00
C THR A 251 2.77 7.48 -49.89
N ARG A 252 3.21 8.72 -50.16
CA ARG A 252 3.09 9.81 -49.19
C ARG A 252 1.63 10.13 -48.88
N ALA A 253 0.78 10.28 -49.89
CA ALA A 253 -0.65 10.53 -49.71
C ALA A 253 -1.33 9.42 -48.89
N GLN A 254 -0.96 8.16 -49.14
CA GLN A 254 -1.48 7.01 -48.39
C GLN A 254 -1.07 7.07 -46.91
N ASN A 255 0.19 7.43 -46.64
CA ASN A 255 0.69 7.55 -45.26
C ASN A 255 0.02 8.71 -44.51
N VAL A 256 -0.19 9.86 -45.17
CA VAL A 256 -0.90 11.01 -44.56
C VAL A 256 -2.34 10.64 -44.23
N ARG A 257 -3.06 9.97 -45.16
CA ARG A 257 -4.41 9.45 -44.89
C ARG A 257 -4.42 8.50 -43.69
N ALA A 258 -3.51 7.53 -43.66
CA ALA A 258 -3.43 6.58 -42.55
C ALA A 258 -3.12 7.27 -41.21
N GLY A 259 -2.29 8.32 -41.22
CA GLY A 259 -2.01 9.15 -40.05
C GLY A 259 -3.26 9.91 -39.57
N ASN A 260 -3.99 10.56 -40.48
CA ASN A 260 -5.21 11.28 -40.14
C ASN A 260 -6.31 10.35 -39.61
N ASP A 261 -6.47 9.17 -40.22
CA ASP A 261 -7.44 8.15 -39.77
C ASP A 261 -7.06 7.61 -38.38
N HIS A 262 -5.75 7.47 -38.10
CA HIS A 262 -5.25 7.07 -36.78
C HIS A 262 -5.52 8.15 -35.72
N ASP A 263 -5.20 9.42 -36.01
CA ASP A 263 -5.39 10.53 -35.08
C ASP A 263 -6.89 10.75 -34.76
N ALA A 264 -7.78 10.58 -35.75
CA ALA A 264 -9.22 10.71 -35.56
C ALA A 264 -9.83 9.60 -34.68
N THR A 265 -9.19 8.43 -34.59
CA THR A 265 -9.70 7.25 -33.90
C THR A 265 -8.97 6.92 -32.60
N TRP A 266 -7.86 7.63 -32.31
CA TRP A 266 -6.99 7.38 -31.16
C TRP A 266 -7.72 7.50 -29.82
N ASP A 267 -8.54 8.52 -29.64
CA ASP A 267 -9.27 8.74 -28.39
C ASP A 267 -10.24 7.60 -28.08
N LEU A 268 -10.96 7.13 -29.11
CA LEU A 268 -11.87 5.98 -29.00
C LEU A 268 -11.08 4.69 -28.70
N TRP A 269 -9.96 4.46 -29.38
CA TRP A 269 -9.10 3.31 -29.12
C TRP A 269 -8.54 3.31 -27.69
N SER A 270 -8.10 4.47 -27.22
CA SER A 270 -7.60 4.67 -25.84
C SER A 270 -8.68 4.40 -24.80
N ASP A 271 -9.91 4.86 -25.04
CA ASP A 271 -11.06 4.58 -24.18
C ASP A 271 -11.37 3.08 -24.10
N ILE A 272 -11.41 2.39 -25.23
CA ILE A 272 -11.64 0.93 -25.29
C ILE A 272 -10.58 0.18 -24.48
N GLN A 273 -9.30 0.53 -24.66
CA GLN A 273 -8.20 -0.09 -23.93
C GLN A 273 -8.31 0.14 -22.41
N ARG A 274 -8.68 1.36 -21.99
CA ARG A 274 -8.94 1.67 -20.58
C ARG A 274 -10.10 0.85 -20.05
N ARG A 275 -11.26 0.88 -20.71
CA ARG A 275 -12.47 0.17 -20.28
C ARG A 275 -12.26 -1.34 -20.19
N ALA A 276 -11.47 -1.92 -21.11
CA ALA A 276 -11.09 -3.32 -21.06
C ALA A 276 -10.18 -3.66 -19.88
N ARG A 277 -9.18 -2.82 -19.57
CA ARG A 277 -8.36 -2.98 -18.36
C ARG A 277 -9.17 -2.81 -17.07
N ASP A 278 -10.25 -2.06 -17.13
CA ASP A 278 -11.16 -1.88 -16.01
C ASP A 278 -12.24 -2.98 -15.94
N GLY A 279 -12.30 -3.90 -16.91
CA GLY A 279 -13.33 -4.94 -17.03
C GLY A 279 -14.75 -4.39 -17.27
N THR A 280 -14.88 -3.18 -17.82
CA THR A 280 -16.17 -2.46 -17.95
C THR A 280 -16.77 -2.48 -19.36
N ILE A 281 -16.04 -2.98 -20.36
CA ILE A 281 -16.56 -3.12 -21.73
C ILE A 281 -17.04 -4.55 -21.96
N THR A 282 -18.27 -4.70 -22.46
CA THR A 282 -18.84 -6.02 -22.78
C THR A 282 -18.47 -6.46 -24.20
N GLU A 283 -18.68 -7.75 -24.50
CA GLU A 283 -18.49 -8.27 -25.86
C GLU A 283 -19.42 -7.56 -26.86
N GLU A 284 -20.69 -7.34 -26.48
CA GLU A 284 -21.67 -6.65 -27.30
C GLU A 284 -21.23 -5.23 -27.65
N GLU A 285 -20.78 -4.44 -26.67
CA GLU A 285 -20.32 -3.07 -26.89
C GLU A 285 -19.07 -3.03 -27.79
N LEU A 286 -18.10 -3.92 -27.56
CA LEU A 286 -16.89 -3.99 -28.37
C LEU A 286 -17.20 -4.39 -29.82
N ARG A 287 -18.19 -5.25 -30.03
CA ARG A 287 -18.67 -5.65 -31.36
C ARG A 287 -19.31 -4.47 -32.08
N GLU A 288 -20.21 -3.75 -31.44
CA GLU A 288 -20.88 -2.55 -32.00
C GLU A 288 -19.85 -1.50 -32.44
N ILE A 289 -18.88 -1.18 -31.58
CA ILE A 289 -17.84 -0.20 -31.89
C ILE A 289 -17.02 -0.60 -33.13
N ARG A 290 -16.71 -1.90 -33.28
CA ARG A 290 -15.97 -2.41 -34.45
C ARG A 290 -16.81 -2.39 -35.72
N GLU A 291 -18.11 -2.64 -35.63
CA GLU A 291 -19.02 -2.55 -36.78
C GLU A 291 -19.14 -1.11 -37.28
N GLU A 292 -19.21 -0.14 -36.36
CA GLU A 292 -19.23 1.29 -36.68
C GLU A 292 -17.88 1.82 -37.17
N ASN A 293 -16.77 1.20 -36.75
CA ASN A 293 -15.41 1.62 -37.10
C ASN A 293 -14.56 0.43 -37.60
N PRO A 294 -14.76 -0.04 -38.85
CA PRO A 294 -14.13 -1.26 -39.36
C PRO A 294 -12.59 -1.23 -39.37
N ASN A 295 -12.01 -0.03 -39.44
CA ASN A 295 -10.56 0.19 -39.49
C ASN A 295 -9.93 0.49 -38.12
N LEU A 296 -10.72 0.65 -37.05
CA LEU A 296 -10.25 1.00 -35.71
C LEU A 296 -9.34 -0.09 -35.11
N MET A 297 -9.67 -1.35 -35.36
CA MET A 297 -8.94 -2.48 -34.79
C MET A 297 -8.99 -3.73 -35.67
N THR A 298 -7.91 -4.51 -35.65
CA THR A 298 -7.86 -5.83 -36.30
C THR A 298 -8.67 -6.86 -35.53
N ARG A 299 -8.94 -8.01 -36.17
CA ARG A 299 -9.63 -9.13 -35.52
C ARG A 299 -8.85 -9.66 -34.30
N GLU A 300 -7.52 -9.67 -34.39
CA GLU A 300 -6.63 -10.11 -33.32
C GLU A 300 -6.66 -9.13 -32.14
N GLN A 301 -6.69 -7.83 -32.44
CA GLN A 301 -6.82 -6.77 -31.44
C GLN A 301 -8.16 -6.85 -30.69
N TYR A 302 -9.27 -7.05 -31.41
CA TYR A 302 -10.59 -7.31 -30.81
C TYR A 302 -10.55 -8.50 -29.82
N GLN A 303 -10.01 -9.64 -30.26
CA GLN A 303 -9.89 -10.84 -29.42
C GLN A 303 -8.92 -10.66 -28.23
N SER A 304 -7.95 -9.76 -28.35
CA SER A 304 -7.06 -9.41 -27.24
C SER A 304 -7.78 -8.55 -26.20
N ILE A 305 -8.54 -7.54 -26.63
CA ILE A 305 -9.30 -6.65 -25.74
C ILE A 305 -10.35 -7.44 -24.97
N LEU A 306 -11.09 -8.31 -25.66
CA LEU A 306 -12.12 -9.15 -25.04
C LEU A 306 -11.54 -10.00 -23.91
N ARG A 307 -10.43 -10.71 -24.15
CA ARG A 307 -9.75 -11.52 -23.13
C ARG A 307 -9.26 -10.71 -21.93
N ILE A 308 -8.81 -9.48 -22.15
CA ILE A 308 -8.40 -8.59 -21.06
C ILE A 308 -9.62 -8.23 -20.21
N SER A 309 -10.72 -7.82 -20.85
CA SER A 309 -11.96 -7.43 -20.15
C SER A 309 -12.55 -8.60 -19.35
N GLU A 310 -12.69 -9.77 -19.97
CA GLU A 310 -13.19 -10.99 -19.32
C GLU A 310 -12.31 -11.40 -18.13
N GLY A 311 -10.99 -11.33 -18.29
CA GLY A 311 -10.04 -11.64 -17.22
C GLY A 311 -10.18 -10.73 -16.00
N GLU A 312 -10.45 -9.43 -16.22
CA GLU A 312 -10.66 -8.46 -15.13
C GLU A 312 -12.05 -8.58 -14.50
N GLN A 313 -13.08 -8.92 -15.28
CA GLN A 313 -14.42 -9.24 -14.75
C GLN A 313 -14.37 -10.45 -13.82
N MET A 314 -13.71 -11.53 -14.23
CA MET A 314 -13.52 -12.72 -13.39
C MET A 314 -12.78 -12.39 -12.08
N LYS A 315 -11.76 -11.53 -12.13
CA LYS A 315 -11.05 -11.10 -10.90
C LYS A 315 -11.95 -10.31 -9.96
N ARG A 316 -12.79 -9.42 -10.49
CA ARG A 316 -13.75 -8.66 -9.68
C ARG A 316 -14.80 -9.56 -9.04
N GLU A 317 -15.36 -10.49 -9.79
CA GLU A 317 -16.30 -11.47 -9.25
C GLU A 317 -15.65 -12.35 -8.17
N ALA A 318 -14.42 -12.81 -8.39
CA ALA A 318 -13.67 -13.56 -7.40
C ALA A 318 -13.41 -12.74 -6.12
N ALA A 319 -13.03 -11.47 -6.26
CA ALA A 319 -12.80 -10.57 -5.11
C ALA A 319 -14.09 -10.25 -4.35
N LEU A 320 -15.22 -10.10 -5.06
CA LEU A 320 -16.54 -9.93 -4.42
C LEU A 320 -16.94 -11.18 -3.66
N LEU A 321 -16.77 -12.37 -4.26
CA LEU A 321 -17.05 -13.63 -3.59
C LEU A 321 -16.16 -13.81 -2.35
N GLU A 322 -14.87 -13.49 -2.44
CA GLU A 322 -13.95 -13.52 -1.30
C GLU A 322 -14.41 -12.59 -0.17
N ALA A 323 -14.77 -11.34 -0.51
CA ALA A 323 -15.30 -10.38 0.45
C ALA A 323 -16.63 -10.83 1.09
N GLU A 324 -17.52 -11.45 0.31
CA GLU A 324 -18.76 -12.04 0.84
C GLU A 324 -18.48 -13.20 1.80
N THR A 325 -17.52 -14.06 1.47
CA THR A 325 -17.13 -15.17 2.36
C THR A 325 -16.49 -14.67 3.65
N GLU A 326 -15.62 -13.66 3.59
CA GLU A 326 -15.01 -13.05 4.78
C GLU A 326 -16.07 -12.39 5.67
N ALA A 327 -17.02 -11.67 5.07
CA ALA A 327 -18.15 -11.09 5.81
C ALA A 327 -19.01 -12.17 6.48
N ALA A 328 -19.26 -13.29 5.80
CA ALA A 328 -20.00 -14.41 6.37
C ALA A 328 -19.27 -15.06 7.56
N TYR A 329 -17.95 -15.28 7.45
CA TYR A 329 -17.14 -15.79 8.57
C TYR A 329 -17.14 -14.82 9.75
N GLN A 330 -17.03 -13.51 9.50
CA GLN A 330 -17.06 -12.51 10.55
C GLN A 330 -18.43 -12.45 11.25
N MET A 331 -19.54 -12.57 10.51
CA MET A 331 -20.87 -12.67 11.11
C MET A 331 -21.03 -13.94 11.95
N ALA A 332 -20.56 -15.09 11.46
CA ALA A 332 -20.60 -16.36 12.19
C ALA A 332 -19.78 -16.29 13.49
N TYR A 333 -18.54 -15.81 13.42
CA TYR A 333 -17.66 -15.61 14.58
C TYR A 333 -18.30 -14.69 15.62
N ASN A 334 -18.89 -13.58 15.19
CA ASN A 334 -19.56 -12.65 16.11
C ASN A 334 -20.83 -13.26 16.74
N GLY A 335 -21.57 -14.08 15.99
CA GLY A 335 -22.73 -14.82 16.50
C GLY A 335 -22.33 -15.82 17.57
N GLU A 336 -21.32 -16.65 17.28
CA GLU A 336 -20.75 -17.63 18.22
C GLU A 336 -20.17 -16.94 19.45
N ARG A 337 -19.43 -15.84 19.28
CA ARG A 337 -18.90 -15.01 20.37
C ARG A 337 -20.00 -14.52 21.31
N ARG A 338 -21.13 -14.03 20.78
CA ARG A 338 -22.26 -13.57 21.64
C ARG A 338 -22.90 -14.71 22.41
N ALA A 339 -23.12 -15.85 21.75
CA ALA A 339 -23.69 -17.03 22.40
C ALA A 339 -22.77 -17.54 23.53
N ARG A 340 -21.46 -17.62 23.25
CA ARG A 340 -20.43 -17.97 24.24
C ARG A 340 -20.41 -17.00 25.41
N LEU A 341 -20.35 -15.69 25.15
CA LEU A 341 -20.31 -14.68 26.20
C LEU A 341 -21.52 -14.78 27.14
N GLY A 342 -22.71 -15.08 26.60
CA GLY A 342 -23.91 -15.32 27.40
C GLY A 342 -23.79 -16.52 28.35
N ASN A 343 -23.18 -17.63 27.88
CA ASN A 343 -22.91 -18.79 28.74
C ASN A 343 -21.82 -18.47 29.78
N ASP A 344 -20.76 -17.79 29.38
CA ASP A 344 -19.63 -17.49 30.27
C ASP A 344 -20.03 -16.47 31.36
N LEU A 345 -21.00 -15.59 31.09
CA LEU A 345 -21.63 -14.74 32.11
C LEU A 345 -22.39 -15.54 33.18
N GLN A 346 -23.04 -16.66 32.82
CA GLN A 346 -23.66 -17.55 33.81
C GLN A 346 -22.61 -18.24 34.69
N GLU A 347 -21.44 -18.53 34.13
CA GLU A 347 -20.30 -19.07 34.89
C GLU A 347 -19.73 -18.04 35.87
N LEU A 348 -19.79 -16.74 35.56
CA LEU A 348 -19.50 -15.68 36.54
C LEU A 348 -20.49 -15.70 37.71
N GLU A 349 -21.80 -15.77 37.44
CA GLU A 349 -22.83 -15.85 38.49
C GLU A 349 -22.69 -17.11 39.36
N ALA A 350 -22.26 -18.21 38.75
CA ALA A 350 -21.99 -19.46 39.46
C ALA A 350 -20.65 -19.46 40.23
N GLY A 351 -19.82 -18.42 40.09
CA GLY A 351 -18.49 -18.35 40.71
C GLY A 351 -17.50 -19.36 40.12
N ARG A 352 -17.67 -19.73 38.85
CA ARG A 352 -16.88 -20.73 38.12
C ARG A 352 -16.03 -20.16 36.99
N LEU A 353 -16.02 -18.83 36.82
CA LEU A 353 -15.35 -18.16 35.71
C LEU A 353 -13.85 -18.47 35.59
N GLY A 354 -13.15 -18.69 36.71
CA GLY A 354 -11.72 -19.04 36.71
C GLY A 354 -11.40 -20.44 36.19
N TYR A 355 -12.41 -21.22 35.82
CA TYR A 355 -12.25 -22.63 35.44
C TYR A 355 -12.78 -22.92 34.03
N LEU A 356 -12.92 -21.90 33.20
CA LEU A 356 -13.28 -22.08 31.80
C LEU A 356 -12.21 -22.88 31.07
N GLU A 357 -12.62 -23.78 30.20
CA GLU A 357 -11.72 -24.56 29.34
C GLU A 357 -11.39 -23.81 28.04
N ASP A 358 -10.27 -24.19 27.44
CA ASP A 358 -9.92 -23.78 26.09
C ASP A 358 -10.93 -24.36 25.09
N ILE A 359 -11.33 -23.54 24.12
CA ILE A 359 -12.24 -23.96 23.05
C ILE A 359 -11.66 -23.60 21.69
N GLU A 360 -11.96 -24.41 20.69
CA GLU A 360 -11.69 -24.08 19.29
C GLU A 360 -12.94 -23.45 18.67
N VAL A 361 -12.78 -22.26 18.10
CA VAL A 361 -13.83 -21.54 17.36
C VAL A 361 -13.37 -21.24 15.95
N ILE A 362 -14.31 -20.98 15.03
CA ILE A 362 -13.95 -20.51 13.68
C ILE A 362 -13.63 -19.02 13.76
N GLY A 363 -12.38 -18.65 13.53
CA GLY A 363 -11.92 -17.27 13.51
C GLY A 363 -12.56 -16.42 12.39
N PRO A 364 -12.35 -15.09 12.43
CA PRO A 364 -12.92 -14.18 11.44
C PRO A 364 -12.40 -14.43 10.01
N ASP A 365 -11.27 -15.12 9.86
CA ASP A 365 -10.69 -15.55 8.58
C ASP A 365 -11.14 -16.95 8.14
N GLY A 366 -12.11 -17.55 8.84
CA GLY A 366 -12.62 -18.89 8.57
C GLY A 366 -11.75 -20.04 9.07
N LYS A 367 -10.63 -19.77 9.76
CA LYS A 367 -9.73 -20.81 10.29
C LYS A 367 -10.01 -21.14 11.76
N PRO A 368 -9.74 -22.37 12.22
CA PRO A 368 -9.81 -22.69 13.65
C PRO A 368 -8.88 -21.78 14.47
N LYS A 369 -9.41 -21.23 15.55
CA LYS A 369 -8.70 -20.42 16.54
C LYS A 369 -9.04 -20.96 17.93
N THR A 370 -8.01 -21.31 18.69
CA THR A 370 -8.17 -21.63 20.11
C THR A 370 -8.31 -20.34 20.91
N ILE A 371 -9.34 -20.25 21.74
CA ILE A 371 -9.50 -19.19 22.75
C ILE A 371 -9.30 -19.85 24.11
N THR A 372 -8.36 -19.32 24.89
CA THR A 372 -8.03 -19.90 26.20
C THR A 372 -9.11 -19.63 27.24
N GLY A 373 -9.18 -20.44 28.29
CA GLY A 373 -10.05 -20.20 29.45
C GLY A 373 -9.85 -18.81 30.06
N ASP A 374 -8.60 -18.41 30.24
CA ASP A 374 -8.23 -17.10 30.80
C ASP A 374 -8.67 -15.93 29.90
N ASP A 375 -8.52 -16.05 28.58
CA ASP A 375 -8.97 -15.03 27.62
C ASP A 375 -10.49 -14.86 27.68
N ARG A 376 -11.23 -15.97 27.83
CA ARG A 376 -12.69 -15.93 27.98
C ARG A 376 -13.10 -15.30 29.30
N ALA A 377 -12.43 -15.66 30.40
CA ALA A 377 -12.69 -15.08 31.71
C ALA A 377 -12.42 -13.57 31.71
N ALA A 378 -11.31 -13.13 31.10
CA ALA A 378 -10.99 -11.72 30.92
C ALA A 378 -12.04 -11.00 30.07
N GLU A 379 -12.47 -11.58 28.96
CA GLU A 379 -13.53 -11.03 28.09
C GLU A 379 -14.85 -10.83 28.84
N VAL A 380 -15.24 -11.79 29.70
CA VAL A 380 -16.44 -11.68 30.55
C VAL A 380 -16.29 -10.56 31.57
N LEU A 381 -15.16 -10.49 32.28
CA LEU A 381 -14.91 -9.48 33.30
C LEU A 381 -14.87 -8.06 32.71
N ASP A 382 -14.31 -7.91 31.51
CA ASP A 382 -14.32 -6.64 30.77
C ASP A 382 -15.75 -6.23 30.38
N TYR A 383 -16.53 -7.19 29.84
CA TYR A 383 -17.94 -6.94 29.52
C TYR A 383 -18.75 -6.57 30.76
N TYR A 384 -18.60 -7.32 31.86
CA TYR A 384 -19.28 -7.08 33.12
C TYR A 384 -18.91 -5.72 33.72
N SER A 385 -17.62 -5.35 33.70
CA SER A 385 -17.16 -4.04 34.17
C SER A 385 -17.74 -2.89 33.34
N MET A 386 -17.87 -3.08 32.01
CA MET A 386 -18.52 -2.11 31.13
C MET A 386 -20.03 -2.00 31.42
N GLU A 387 -20.71 -3.12 31.68
CA GLU A 387 -22.13 -3.13 32.06
C GLU A 387 -22.35 -2.39 33.39
N LEU A 388 -21.50 -2.64 34.39
CA LEU A 388 -21.54 -1.89 35.66
C LEU A 388 -21.28 -0.40 35.46
N ALA A 389 -20.34 -0.02 34.60
CA ALA A 389 -20.08 1.39 34.28
C ALA A 389 -21.31 2.07 33.64
N ASN A 390 -22.03 1.36 32.75
CA ASN A 390 -23.29 1.86 32.18
C ASN A 390 -24.35 2.03 33.27
N ARG A 391 -24.49 1.08 34.19
CA ARG A 391 -25.43 1.18 35.33
C ARG A 391 -25.11 2.35 36.27
N VAL A 392 -23.84 2.70 36.43
CA VAL A 392 -23.44 3.94 37.14
C VAL A 392 -23.87 5.18 36.34
N ALA A 393 -23.62 5.21 35.04
CA ALA A 393 -23.98 6.34 34.18
C ALA A 393 -25.51 6.57 34.14
N ASP A 394 -26.28 5.49 34.19
CA ASP A 394 -27.75 5.51 34.26
C ASP A 394 -28.29 5.79 35.68
N GLY A 395 -27.41 5.86 36.68
CA GLY A 395 -27.74 6.18 38.08
C GLY A 395 -28.40 5.03 38.85
N GLU A 396 -28.31 3.78 38.37
CA GLU A 396 -28.85 2.60 39.04
C GLU A 396 -28.01 2.15 40.24
N ILE A 397 -26.69 2.36 40.16
CA ILE A 397 -25.71 2.00 41.19
C ILE A 397 -24.70 3.13 41.38
N THR A 398 -24.04 3.18 42.54
CA THR A 398 -22.95 4.14 42.79
C THR A 398 -21.60 3.61 42.32
N GLU A 399 -20.59 4.48 42.24
CA GLU A 399 -19.22 4.06 41.89
C GLU A 399 -18.61 3.13 42.95
N ASP A 400 -19.01 3.27 44.22
CA ASP A 400 -18.60 2.36 45.29
C ASP A 400 -19.29 0.99 45.17
N ASP A 401 -20.57 0.95 44.80
CA ASP A 401 -21.27 -0.31 44.50
C ASP A 401 -20.63 -1.04 43.32
N ARG A 402 -20.29 -0.29 42.26
CA ARG A 402 -19.56 -0.82 41.11
C ARG A 402 -18.22 -1.42 41.54
N PHE A 403 -17.42 -0.69 42.32
CA PHE A 403 -16.14 -1.18 42.80
C PHE A 403 -16.30 -2.46 43.63
N ALA A 404 -17.29 -2.52 44.54
CA ALA A 404 -17.57 -3.73 45.32
C ALA A 404 -17.98 -4.93 44.46
N LEU A 405 -18.82 -4.72 43.44
CA LEU A 405 -19.27 -5.76 42.52
C LEU A 405 -18.13 -6.25 41.62
N GLU A 406 -17.29 -5.35 41.10
CA GLU A 406 -16.09 -5.72 40.34
C GLU A 406 -15.15 -6.54 41.21
N VAL A 407 -14.84 -6.10 42.44
CA VAL A 407 -13.95 -6.84 43.35
C VAL A 407 -14.47 -8.24 43.62
N THR A 408 -15.77 -8.38 43.86
CA THR A 408 -16.41 -9.70 44.07
C THR A 408 -16.30 -10.58 42.82
N ALA A 409 -16.50 -10.03 41.63
CA ALA A 409 -16.39 -10.77 40.37
C ALA A 409 -14.95 -11.27 40.12
N TYR A 410 -13.96 -10.40 40.30
CA TYR A 410 -12.55 -10.80 40.17
C TYR A 410 -12.15 -11.81 41.25
N ALA A 411 -12.56 -11.60 42.50
CA ALA A 411 -12.28 -12.52 43.61
C ALA A 411 -12.83 -13.93 43.38
N THR A 412 -14.08 -14.03 42.92
CA THR A 412 -14.72 -15.32 42.62
C THR A 412 -14.13 -15.97 41.37
N SER A 413 -13.72 -15.18 40.37
CA SER A 413 -13.05 -15.69 39.17
C SER A 413 -11.60 -16.14 39.40
N GLY A 414 -10.94 -15.69 40.46
CA GLY A 414 -9.51 -15.94 40.65
C GLY A 414 -8.58 -15.16 39.70
N MET A 415 -9.14 -14.35 38.79
CA MET A 415 -8.38 -13.52 37.87
C MET A 415 -7.79 -12.30 38.59
N THR A 416 -6.62 -11.85 38.15
CA THR A 416 -6.04 -10.60 38.66
C THR A 416 -6.49 -9.40 37.83
N ASN A 417 -6.80 -8.28 38.47
CA ASN A 417 -7.07 -7.02 37.78
C ASN A 417 -5.83 -6.11 37.78
N ASP A 418 -5.24 -5.87 36.61
CA ASP A 418 -4.06 -5.02 36.46
C ASP A 418 -4.29 -3.56 36.89
N ARG A 419 -5.53 -3.06 36.81
CA ARG A 419 -5.89 -1.72 37.30
C ARG A 419 -5.72 -1.60 38.81
N TRP A 420 -5.72 -2.71 39.54
CA TRP A 420 -5.51 -2.73 40.99
C TRP A 420 -4.12 -3.23 41.36
N LYS A 421 -3.61 -4.24 40.67
CA LYS A 421 -2.27 -4.79 40.90
C LYS A 421 -1.17 -3.74 40.67
N ILE A 422 -1.21 -3.03 39.54
CA ILE A 422 -0.16 -2.07 39.18
C ILE A 422 -0.02 -0.95 40.23
N PRO A 423 -1.09 -0.24 40.65
CA PRO A 423 -0.96 0.79 41.69
C PRO A 423 -0.46 0.25 43.03
N LEU A 424 -0.86 -0.96 43.45
CA LEU A 424 -0.36 -1.56 44.69
C LEU A 424 1.14 -1.88 44.60
N THR A 425 1.58 -2.54 43.53
CA THR A 425 3.00 -2.85 43.33
C THR A 425 3.85 -1.58 43.19
N HIS A 426 3.36 -0.57 42.47
CA HIS A 426 4.04 0.73 42.34
C HIS A 426 4.09 1.49 43.66
N GLY A 427 3.01 1.49 44.45
CA GLY A 427 2.96 2.13 45.75
C GLY A 427 3.99 1.54 46.71
N TYR A 428 4.12 0.21 46.75
CA TYR A 428 5.17 -0.46 47.52
C TYR A 428 6.58 -0.09 47.03
N ALA A 429 6.85 -0.23 45.73
CA ALA A 429 8.16 0.06 45.15
C ALA A 429 8.59 1.53 45.38
N ALA A 430 7.65 2.47 45.28
CA ALA A 430 7.88 3.88 45.55
C ALA A 430 8.27 4.11 47.02
N ALA A 431 7.61 3.45 47.97
CA ALA A 431 7.96 3.52 49.39
C ALA A 431 9.37 2.97 49.67
N SER A 432 9.73 1.81 49.09
CA SER A 432 11.07 1.22 49.20
C SER A 432 12.17 2.14 48.66
N SER A 433 11.94 2.84 47.55
CA SER A 433 12.93 3.77 47.00
C SER A 433 13.21 4.99 47.90
N MET A 434 12.20 5.47 48.63
CA MET A 434 12.32 6.62 49.55
C MET A 434 13.16 6.31 50.78
N THR A 435 13.10 5.07 51.29
CA THR A 435 13.98 4.66 52.40
C THR A 435 15.46 4.70 52.06
N THR A 436 15.81 4.56 50.79
CA THR A 436 17.20 4.65 50.31
C THR A 436 17.63 6.09 50.01
N ALA A 437 16.68 6.97 49.68
CA ALA A 437 16.96 8.35 49.22
C ALA A 437 17.01 9.41 50.34
N GLY A 438 16.54 9.09 51.55
CA GLY A 438 16.71 9.94 52.73
C GLY A 438 15.82 11.20 52.75
N GLY A 439 14.54 11.01 53.05
CA GLY A 439 13.63 12.05 53.59
C GLY A 439 13.02 13.03 52.57
N GLY A 440 11.70 12.97 52.42
CA GLY A 440 10.86 13.87 51.61
C GLY A 440 9.37 13.52 51.78
N ASP A 441 8.45 14.29 51.19
CA ASP A 441 7.02 13.96 51.15
C ASP A 441 6.80 12.63 50.41
N TRP A 442 5.94 11.76 50.93
CA TRP A 442 5.68 10.45 50.32
C TRP A 442 5.13 10.59 48.89
N PRO A 443 5.62 9.79 47.92
CA PRO A 443 5.12 9.84 46.56
C PRO A 443 3.61 9.59 46.51
N PRO A 444 2.85 10.29 45.63
CA PRO A 444 1.40 10.10 45.50
C PRO A 444 0.99 8.64 45.29
N ALA A 445 1.81 7.87 44.55
CA ALA A 445 1.60 6.44 44.32
C ALA A 445 1.53 5.60 45.62
N VAL A 446 2.23 6.01 46.69
CA VAL A 446 2.16 5.34 48.00
C VAL A 446 0.78 5.55 48.63
N ALA A 447 0.29 6.79 48.60
CA ALA A 447 -1.04 7.13 49.15
C ALA A 447 -2.17 6.44 48.37
N GLU A 448 -2.09 6.45 47.04
CA GLU A 448 -3.02 5.75 46.15
C GLU A 448 -3.03 4.24 46.41
N GLY A 449 -1.85 3.63 46.57
CA GLY A 449 -1.71 2.22 46.92
C GLY A 449 -2.33 1.86 48.28
N ILE A 450 -2.11 2.69 49.31
CA ILE A 450 -2.71 2.48 50.65
C ILE A 450 -4.24 2.56 50.58
N GLU A 451 -4.77 3.58 49.89
CA GLU A 451 -6.22 3.76 49.76
C GLU A 451 -6.85 2.57 49.04
N LEU A 452 -6.29 2.18 47.90
CA LEU A 452 -6.74 1.03 47.13
C LEU A 452 -6.67 -0.26 47.94
N TYR A 453 -5.56 -0.51 48.65
CA TYR A 453 -5.40 -1.68 49.52
C TYR A 453 -6.51 -1.74 50.58
N ASN A 454 -6.77 -0.63 51.26
CA ASN A 454 -7.80 -0.54 52.29
C ASN A 454 -9.19 -0.78 51.72
N ARG A 455 -9.50 -0.23 50.53
CA ARG A 455 -10.79 -0.43 49.85
C ARG A 455 -10.98 -1.90 49.44
N LEU A 456 -9.99 -2.52 48.79
CA LEU A 456 -10.07 -3.92 48.38
C LEU A 456 -10.20 -4.85 49.59
N ARG A 457 -9.39 -4.64 50.63
CA ARG A 457 -9.41 -5.45 51.85
C ARG A 457 -10.72 -5.32 52.63
N ALA A 458 -11.39 -4.17 52.55
CA ALA A 458 -12.70 -3.99 53.19
C ALA A 458 -13.81 -4.82 52.52
N ILE A 459 -13.67 -5.14 51.24
CA ILE A 459 -14.62 -5.95 50.48
C ILE A 459 -14.24 -7.44 50.54
N ASP A 460 -13.03 -7.78 50.07
CA ASP A 460 -12.51 -9.14 50.08
C ASP A 460 -11.03 -9.16 50.52
N PRO A 461 -10.75 -9.49 51.80
CA PRO A 461 -9.40 -9.59 52.32
C PRO A 461 -8.54 -10.68 51.65
N ARG A 462 -9.16 -11.71 51.05
CA ARG A 462 -8.45 -12.84 50.43
C ARG A 462 -8.00 -12.48 49.03
N TYR A 463 -8.83 -11.76 48.28
CA TYR A 463 -8.51 -11.33 46.92
C TYR A 463 -7.29 -10.40 46.86
N VAL A 464 -7.11 -9.53 47.84
CA VAL A 464 -5.89 -8.70 47.93
C VAL A 464 -4.63 -9.58 47.95
N ASN A 465 -4.69 -10.76 48.56
CA ASN A 465 -3.54 -11.66 48.68
C ASN A 465 -3.27 -12.45 47.38
N THR A 466 -4.17 -12.41 46.39
CA THR A 466 -3.97 -13.06 45.08
C THR A 466 -3.36 -12.09 44.05
N ILE A 467 -3.56 -10.78 44.22
CA ILE A 467 -3.09 -9.77 43.25
C ILE A 467 -1.68 -9.22 43.56
N ILE A 468 -1.22 -9.27 44.82
CA ILE A 468 0.10 -8.78 45.24
C ILE A 468 0.90 -9.82 46.03
N GLY A 469 2.22 -9.66 46.09
CA GLY A 469 3.12 -10.55 46.83
C GLY A 469 3.06 -10.38 48.34
N SER A 470 3.74 -11.28 49.06
CA SER A 470 3.74 -11.31 50.53
C SER A 470 4.36 -10.05 51.15
N ASN A 471 5.38 -9.48 50.52
CA ASN A 471 6.09 -8.30 51.05
C ASN A 471 5.25 -7.04 50.89
N GLU A 472 4.58 -6.88 49.75
CA GLU A 472 3.62 -5.80 49.47
C GLU A 472 2.46 -5.88 50.46
N GLN A 473 1.91 -7.08 50.65
CA GLN A 473 0.83 -7.32 51.61
C GLN A 473 1.25 -6.95 53.04
N GLU A 474 2.45 -7.36 53.46
CA GLU A 474 3.02 -7.02 54.75
C GLU A 474 3.17 -5.52 54.95
N PHE A 475 3.70 -4.83 53.94
CA PHE A 475 3.87 -3.40 53.95
C PHE A 475 2.54 -2.66 54.15
N PHE A 476 1.55 -2.92 53.30
CA PHE A 476 0.26 -2.22 53.38
C PHE A 476 -0.53 -2.58 54.64
N GLU A 477 -0.46 -3.84 55.07
CA GLU A 477 -1.12 -4.26 56.30
C GLU A 477 -0.50 -3.59 57.54
N SER A 478 0.83 -3.45 57.59
CA SER A 478 1.52 -2.76 58.68
C SER A 478 1.12 -1.28 58.78
N ILE A 479 0.94 -0.61 57.64
CA ILE A 479 0.43 0.77 57.59
C ILE A 479 -1.00 0.83 58.12
N ARG A 480 -1.89 -0.02 57.61
CA ARG A 480 -3.30 -0.04 58.01
C ARG A 480 -3.46 -0.26 59.51
N VAL A 481 -2.75 -1.25 60.07
CA VAL A 481 -2.78 -1.53 61.51
C VAL A 481 -2.27 -0.33 62.32
N SER A 482 -1.19 0.29 61.85
CA SER A 482 -0.62 1.46 62.51
C SER A 482 -1.56 2.66 62.52
N GLU A 483 -2.25 2.95 61.40
CA GLU A 483 -3.22 4.03 61.31
C GLU A 483 -4.50 3.71 62.11
N ALA A 484 -5.14 2.56 61.83
CA ALA A 484 -6.48 2.25 62.32
C ALA A 484 -6.50 1.74 63.76
N ASP A 485 -5.53 0.90 64.15
CA ASP A 485 -5.54 0.20 65.44
C ASP A 485 -4.57 0.87 66.46
N LEU A 486 -3.47 1.48 66.00
CA LEU A 486 -2.49 2.16 66.88
C LEU A 486 -2.63 3.69 66.89
N GLY A 487 -3.51 4.26 66.07
CA GLY A 487 -3.78 5.69 66.00
C GLY A 487 -2.58 6.53 65.53
N MET A 488 -1.64 5.93 64.80
CA MET A 488 -0.49 6.64 64.22
C MET A 488 -0.94 7.55 63.08
N THR A 489 -0.22 8.65 62.87
CA THR A 489 -0.39 9.42 61.63
C THR A 489 0.13 8.62 60.43
N ARG A 490 -0.33 8.94 59.22
CA ARG A 490 0.11 8.26 57.98
C ARG A 490 1.62 8.20 57.82
N ASP A 491 2.33 9.29 58.09
CA ASP A 491 3.80 9.34 57.98
C ASP A 491 4.49 8.45 59.03
N GLN A 492 3.93 8.37 60.24
CA GLN A 492 4.41 7.50 61.30
C GLN A 492 4.16 6.03 60.96
N ALA A 493 2.98 5.71 60.43
CA ALA A 493 2.60 4.38 59.98
C ALA A 493 3.48 3.88 58.82
N LEU A 494 3.75 4.75 57.85
CA LEU A 494 4.67 4.47 56.74
C LEU A 494 6.10 4.21 57.22
N SER A 495 6.61 5.08 58.09
CA SER A 495 7.94 4.90 58.68
C SER A 495 8.02 3.61 59.51
N PHE A 496 6.94 3.27 60.21
CA PHE A 496 6.82 2.04 60.98
C PHE A 496 6.83 0.80 60.07
N ALA A 497 6.00 0.78 59.02
CA ALA A 497 5.92 -0.33 58.08
C ALA A 497 7.27 -0.61 57.39
N MET A 498 8.00 0.44 57.01
CA MET A 498 9.34 0.29 56.43
C MET A 498 10.37 -0.26 57.42
N ALA A 499 10.28 0.12 58.70
CA ALA A 499 11.16 -0.42 59.74
C ALA A 499 10.83 -1.89 60.07
N ASP A 500 9.56 -2.27 59.94
CA ASP A 500 9.07 -3.62 60.19
C ASP A 500 9.54 -4.63 59.13
N GLN A 501 9.86 -4.17 57.92
CA GLN A 501 10.45 -5.00 56.85
C GLN A 501 11.93 -5.41 57.08
N GLY A 502 12.55 -4.97 58.19
CA GLY A 502 13.91 -5.39 58.58
C GLY A 502 14.00 -6.85 59.05
N THR A 503 15.21 -7.42 59.08
CA THR A 503 15.45 -8.82 59.49
C THR A 503 14.81 -9.16 60.86
N GLN A 504 14.02 -10.25 60.90
CA GLN A 504 13.30 -10.76 62.10
C GLN A 504 14.18 -10.89 63.36
N SER A 505 15.47 -11.18 63.22
CA SER A 505 16.42 -11.32 64.34
C SER A 505 16.89 -9.95 64.85
N GLY A 506 16.02 -9.24 65.56
CA GLY A 506 16.36 -7.95 66.18
C GLY A 506 15.24 -6.93 66.19
N ASN A 507 14.10 -7.24 65.57
CA ASN A 507 12.94 -6.35 65.59
C ASN A 507 12.27 -6.42 66.99
N PRO A 508 12.26 -5.31 67.77
CA PRO A 508 11.72 -5.27 69.13
C PRO A 508 10.20 -5.50 69.21
N TYR A 509 9.53 -5.66 68.06
CA TYR A 509 8.10 -5.88 67.94
C TYR A 509 7.71 -7.37 67.86
N HIS A 510 8.66 -8.32 67.76
CA HIS A 510 8.35 -9.76 67.83
C HIS A 510 8.37 -10.29 69.27
N THR A 511 7.35 -9.92 70.06
CA THR A 511 7.22 -10.35 71.48
C THR A 511 6.29 -11.54 71.70
N ILE A 512 5.52 -11.93 70.68
CA ILE A 512 4.59 -13.07 70.72
C ILE A 512 5.36 -14.36 70.39
N THR A 513 5.26 -15.37 71.25
CA THR A 513 5.87 -16.69 71.07
C THR A 513 4.86 -17.75 70.69
N ILE A 514 5.32 -18.91 70.16
CA ILE A 514 4.45 -20.07 69.88
C ILE A 514 3.72 -20.51 71.14
N ARG A 515 4.41 -20.53 72.28
CA ARG A 515 3.81 -20.90 73.57
C ARG A 515 2.70 -19.95 73.98
N ASP A 516 2.85 -18.65 73.72
CA ASP A 516 1.82 -17.66 73.99
C ASP A 516 0.53 -17.93 73.21
N VAL A 517 0.66 -18.34 71.95
CA VAL A 517 -0.46 -18.72 71.08
C VAL A 517 -1.08 -20.04 71.54
N GLU A 518 -0.27 -21.08 71.77
CA GLU A 518 -0.77 -22.38 72.23
C GLU A 518 -1.52 -22.28 73.57
N ASP A 519 -0.99 -21.50 74.52
CA ASP A 519 -1.62 -21.25 75.81
C ASP A 519 -2.95 -20.48 75.65
N ALA A 520 -3.02 -19.53 74.70
CA ALA A 520 -4.26 -18.80 74.41
C ALA A 520 -5.32 -19.68 73.74
N LEU A 521 -4.92 -20.57 72.83
CA LEU A 521 -5.79 -21.51 72.12
C LEU A 521 -6.30 -22.64 73.03
N ARG A 522 -5.53 -23.04 74.05
CA ARG A 522 -5.88 -24.10 75.00
C ARG A 522 -6.47 -23.58 76.33
N GLY A 523 -6.30 -22.30 76.63
CA GLY A 523 -6.66 -21.67 77.90
C GLY A 523 -8.11 -21.16 77.99
N SER A 524 -8.37 -20.23 78.91
CA SER A 524 -9.71 -19.67 79.18
C SER A 524 -10.34 -18.96 77.98
N ASN A 525 -9.54 -18.55 77.00
CA ASN A 525 -9.98 -17.88 75.77
C ASN A 525 -10.36 -18.87 74.66
N ALA A 526 -10.18 -20.18 74.87
CA ALA A 526 -10.47 -21.22 73.87
C ALA A 526 -11.92 -21.19 73.35
N ARG A 527 -12.90 -20.78 74.17
CA ARG A 527 -14.30 -20.60 73.73
C ARG A 527 -14.47 -19.44 72.74
N GLN A 528 -13.72 -18.36 72.92
CA GLN A 528 -13.73 -17.19 72.03
C GLN A 528 -13.08 -17.55 70.68
N PHE A 529 -12.00 -18.33 70.70
CA PHE A 529 -11.36 -18.83 69.49
C PHE A 529 -12.17 -19.91 68.78
N SER A 530 -12.87 -20.78 69.52
CA SER A 530 -13.83 -21.74 68.95
C SER A 530 -14.93 -21.05 68.16
N PHE A 531 -15.44 -19.92 68.66
CA PHE A 531 -16.43 -19.12 67.94
C PHE A 531 -15.89 -18.53 66.62
N MET A 532 -14.59 -18.26 66.55
CA MET A 532 -13.90 -17.80 65.33
C MET A 532 -13.45 -18.96 64.43
N GLY A 533 -13.95 -20.18 64.63
CA GLY A 533 -13.64 -21.35 63.81
C GLY A 533 -12.33 -22.06 64.18
N PHE A 534 -11.75 -21.77 65.36
CA PHE A 534 -10.51 -22.36 65.84
C PHE A 534 -10.70 -22.92 67.27
N GLY A 535 -11.36 -24.07 67.40
CA GLY A 535 -11.63 -24.71 68.69
C GLY A 535 -10.49 -25.62 69.18
N PRO A 536 -10.40 -25.85 70.50
CA PRO A 536 -9.44 -26.79 71.07
C PRO A 536 -9.83 -28.23 70.66
N GLY A 537 -9.20 -28.72 69.60
CA GLY A 537 -9.45 -30.05 69.02
C GLY A 537 -9.61 -30.05 67.49
N ASP A 538 -9.78 -28.88 66.86
CA ASP A 538 -10.17 -28.79 65.45
C ASP A 538 -8.97 -28.84 64.48
N VAL A 539 -7.74 -28.64 64.96
CA VAL A 539 -6.53 -28.62 64.12
C VAL A 539 -5.48 -29.63 64.62
N ARG A 540 -5.19 -30.64 63.81
CA ARG A 540 -4.27 -31.75 64.05
C ARG A 540 -2.80 -31.32 63.97
N ASN A 541 -2.45 -30.40 63.06
CA ASN A 541 -1.13 -29.77 62.96
C ASN A 541 -1.03 -28.46 63.77
N LEU A 542 -1.41 -28.49 65.05
CA LEU A 542 -1.45 -27.30 65.90
C LEU A 542 -0.11 -26.55 65.96
N GLY A 543 1.03 -27.25 65.89
CA GLY A 543 2.36 -26.61 65.91
C GLY A 543 2.59 -25.70 64.70
N GLU A 544 2.23 -26.18 63.50
CA GLU A 544 2.34 -25.39 62.26
C GLU A 544 1.34 -24.25 62.24
N ALA A 545 0.09 -24.51 62.67
CA ALA A 545 -0.92 -23.47 62.76
C ALA A 545 -0.54 -22.39 63.79
N SER A 546 0.00 -22.77 64.94
CA SER A 546 0.46 -21.84 65.97
C SER A 546 1.64 -21.00 65.49
N ASP A 547 2.60 -21.60 64.79
CA ASP A 547 3.72 -20.89 64.17
C ASP A 547 3.24 -19.88 63.11
N ALA A 548 2.25 -20.24 62.28
CA ALA A 548 1.61 -19.32 61.34
C ALA A 548 0.87 -18.17 62.05
N ILE A 549 0.09 -18.48 63.10
CA ILE A 549 -0.60 -17.46 63.90
C ILE A 549 0.40 -16.53 64.58
N VAL A 550 1.53 -17.03 65.09
CA VAL A 550 2.60 -16.19 65.65
C VAL A 550 3.11 -15.20 64.63
N ARG A 551 3.42 -15.64 63.40
CA ARG A 551 3.88 -14.74 62.33
C ARG A 551 2.91 -13.59 62.08
N TYR A 552 1.60 -13.88 62.05
CA TYR A 552 0.59 -12.83 61.90
C TYR A 552 0.42 -11.97 63.15
N ALA A 553 0.39 -12.58 64.33
CA ALA A 553 0.18 -11.91 65.62
C ALA A 553 1.33 -10.96 65.98
N GLN A 554 2.56 -11.24 65.55
CA GLN A 554 3.71 -10.38 65.80
C GLN A 554 3.51 -8.96 65.24
N ARG A 555 2.76 -8.81 64.13
CA ARG A 555 2.41 -7.51 63.54
C ARG A 555 1.51 -6.64 64.43
N TYR A 556 0.81 -7.29 65.36
CA TYR A 556 -0.17 -6.68 66.25
C TYR A 556 0.32 -6.60 67.71
N SER A 557 1.57 -6.96 67.99
CA SER A 557 2.10 -7.10 69.36
C SER A 557 1.91 -5.86 70.24
N ARG A 558 1.88 -4.66 69.63
CA ARG A 558 1.65 -3.38 70.30
C ARG A 558 0.21 -3.17 70.80
N LEU A 559 -0.77 -3.92 70.29
CA LEU A 559 -2.15 -3.92 70.79
C LEU A 559 -2.30 -4.70 72.10
N GLY A 560 -1.23 -5.36 72.55
CA GLY A 560 -1.25 -6.28 73.68
C GLY A 560 -1.38 -7.72 73.22
N LYS A 561 -0.85 -8.64 74.03
CA LYS A 561 -0.68 -10.06 73.69
C LYS A 561 -1.98 -10.73 73.23
N ASP A 562 -3.07 -10.55 73.98
CA ASP A 562 -4.33 -11.25 73.67
C ASP A 562 -4.99 -10.74 72.38
N GLU A 563 -4.98 -9.43 72.18
CA GLU A 563 -5.52 -8.81 70.95
C GLU A 563 -4.66 -9.15 69.73
N ALA A 564 -3.33 -9.19 69.91
CA ALA A 564 -2.40 -9.59 68.86
C ALA A 564 -2.64 -11.01 68.38
N ILE A 565 -2.84 -11.94 69.32
CA ILE A 565 -3.17 -13.34 69.02
C ILE A 565 -4.54 -13.42 68.33
N ARG A 566 -5.53 -12.65 68.80
CA ARG A 566 -6.87 -12.59 68.19
C ARG A 566 -6.82 -12.17 66.71
N ARG A 567 -6.12 -11.08 66.40
CA ARG A 567 -5.89 -10.62 65.02
C ARG A 567 -5.05 -11.60 64.21
N GLY A 568 -4.10 -12.28 64.84
CA GLY A 568 -3.32 -13.34 64.22
C GLY A 568 -4.18 -14.54 63.79
N VAL A 569 -5.18 -14.92 64.60
CA VAL A 569 -6.17 -15.97 64.26
C VAL A 569 -7.08 -15.52 63.12
N GLU A 570 -7.55 -14.27 63.12
CA GLU A 570 -8.33 -13.71 61.99
C GLU A 570 -7.54 -13.78 60.68
N ALA A 571 -6.28 -13.32 60.70
CA ALA A 571 -5.40 -13.38 59.53
C ALA A 571 -5.10 -14.82 59.11
N PHE A 572 -4.93 -15.74 60.06
CA PHE A 572 -4.76 -17.16 59.78
C PHE A 572 -5.97 -17.73 59.04
N ASN A 573 -7.19 -17.49 59.51
CA ASN A 573 -8.44 -17.97 58.88
C ASN A 573 -8.69 -17.39 57.47
N ASN A 574 -8.05 -16.26 57.15
CA ASN A 574 -8.10 -15.68 55.80
C ASN A 574 -7.13 -16.37 54.84
N ASN A 575 -6.05 -16.97 55.34
CA ASN A 575 -4.96 -17.53 54.53
C ASN A 575 -4.87 -19.06 54.57
N TYR A 576 -5.61 -19.71 55.47
CA TYR A 576 -5.63 -21.16 55.65
C TYR A 576 -7.06 -21.71 55.53
N GLN A 577 -7.16 -22.95 55.06
CA GLN A 577 -8.39 -23.74 55.04
C GLN A 577 -8.19 -24.94 55.97
N ILE A 578 -9.21 -25.26 56.77
CA ILE A 578 -9.20 -26.46 57.62
C ILE A 578 -9.85 -27.61 56.84
N ILE A 579 -9.08 -28.63 56.47
CA ILE A 579 -9.54 -29.77 55.67
C ILE A 579 -9.31 -31.05 56.48
N ASN A 580 -10.38 -31.76 56.83
CA ASN A 580 -10.35 -32.94 57.71
C ASN A 580 -9.51 -32.72 58.99
N GLY A 581 -9.61 -31.52 59.57
CA GLY A 581 -8.88 -31.14 60.78
C GLY A 581 -7.42 -30.77 60.55
N TRP A 582 -6.94 -30.61 59.32
CA TRP A 582 -5.60 -30.10 59.02
C TRP A 582 -5.67 -28.67 58.51
N ALA A 583 -4.82 -27.80 59.05
CA ALA A 583 -4.62 -26.47 58.53
C ALA A 583 -3.75 -26.52 57.27
N VAL A 584 -4.33 -26.10 56.14
CA VAL A 584 -3.67 -26.09 54.84
C VAL A 584 -3.60 -24.66 54.31
N HIS A 585 -2.40 -24.23 53.92
CA HIS A 585 -2.18 -22.90 53.37
C HIS A 585 -2.87 -22.73 52.02
N ALA A 586 -3.73 -21.73 51.89
CA ALA A 586 -4.51 -21.42 50.68
C ALA A 586 -4.27 -20.01 50.13
N SER A 587 -3.42 -19.19 50.78
CA SER A 587 -3.13 -17.84 50.29
C SER A 587 -2.55 -17.86 48.87
N GLY A 588 -2.93 -16.86 48.08
CA GLY A 588 -2.52 -16.73 46.68
C GLY A 588 -3.24 -17.68 45.71
N ARG A 589 -4.28 -18.40 46.18
CA ARG A 589 -5.10 -19.29 45.36
C ARG A 589 -6.56 -18.88 45.47
N SER A 590 -7.30 -18.96 44.36
CA SER A 590 -8.75 -18.78 44.39
C SER A 590 -9.39 -20.04 44.98
N VAL A 591 -10.01 -19.91 46.16
CA VAL A 591 -10.75 -21.00 46.79
C VAL A 591 -12.18 -20.54 47.09
N PRO A 592 -13.21 -21.32 46.72
CA PRO A 592 -14.58 -20.97 47.03
C PRO A 592 -14.83 -20.94 48.54
N ALA A 593 -15.86 -20.22 48.98
CA ALA A 593 -16.18 -20.06 50.41
C ALA A 593 -16.38 -21.40 51.16
N GLN A 594 -16.88 -22.43 50.47
CA GLN A 594 -17.14 -23.77 51.02
C GLN A 594 -16.00 -24.78 50.71
N PHE A 595 -14.84 -24.32 50.26
CA PHE A 595 -13.74 -25.17 49.81
C PHE A 595 -13.35 -26.23 50.85
N SER A 596 -13.17 -25.85 52.11
CA SER A 596 -12.88 -26.79 53.21
C SER A 596 -13.84 -27.98 53.29
N GLN A 597 -15.13 -27.70 53.16
CA GLN A 597 -16.17 -28.73 53.19
C GLN A 597 -16.08 -29.61 51.94
N TYR A 598 -15.97 -28.98 50.76
CA TYR A 598 -15.93 -29.70 49.49
C TYR A 598 -14.70 -30.61 49.36
N ALA A 599 -13.54 -30.09 49.78
CA ALA A 599 -12.29 -30.82 49.85
C ALA A 599 -12.40 -32.02 50.80
N GLY A 600 -12.99 -31.82 51.99
CA GLY A 600 -13.20 -32.91 52.95
C GLY A 600 -14.17 -33.98 52.45
N ASP A 601 -15.28 -33.57 51.81
CA ASP A 601 -16.25 -34.50 51.21
C ASP A 601 -15.62 -35.30 50.07
N TYR A 602 -14.86 -34.65 49.19
CA TYR A 602 -14.18 -35.31 48.09
C TYR A 602 -13.10 -36.28 48.58
N ALA A 603 -12.32 -35.90 49.59
CA ALA A 603 -11.32 -36.79 50.20
C ALA A 603 -11.98 -38.07 50.77
N ARG A 604 -13.11 -37.93 51.47
CA ARG A 604 -13.90 -39.08 51.94
C ARG A 604 -14.44 -39.92 50.79
N TYR A 605 -14.96 -39.27 49.75
CA TYR A 605 -15.48 -39.94 48.57
C TYR A 605 -14.39 -40.74 47.85
N TYR A 606 -13.18 -40.18 47.72
CA TYR A 606 -12.02 -40.85 47.16
C TYR A 606 -11.67 -42.13 47.94
N VAL A 607 -11.57 -42.03 49.27
CA VAL A 607 -11.27 -43.18 50.15
C VAL A 607 -12.32 -44.29 49.99
N ARG A 608 -13.61 -43.95 49.89
CA ARG A 608 -14.68 -44.95 49.78
C ARG A 608 -14.75 -45.66 48.44
N ASN A 609 -14.45 -44.95 47.36
CA ASN A 609 -14.76 -45.44 46.01
C ASN A 609 -13.53 -45.81 45.20
N TRP A 610 -12.37 -45.24 45.51
CA TRP A 610 -11.19 -45.26 44.65
C TRP A 610 -9.88 -45.59 45.37
N MET A 611 -9.96 -46.10 46.60
CA MET A 611 -8.81 -46.67 47.32
C MET A 611 -8.22 -47.81 46.48
N ALA A 612 -6.91 -47.78 46.26
CA ALA A 612 -6.24 -48.83 45.50
C ALA A 612 -6.17 -50.15 46.30
N ASP A 613 -6.18 -51.29 45.61
CA ASP A 613 -6.01 -52.60 46.26
C ASP A 613 -4.71 -52.65 47.07
N GLY A 614 -4.84 -52.75 48.40
CA GLY A 614 -3.71 -52.81 49.34
C GLY A 614 -3.35 -51.48 50.03
N GLU A 615 -3.98 -50.36 49.65
CA GLU A 615 -3.96 -49.14 50.48
C GLU A 615 -4.89 -49.31 51.69
N VAL A 616 -4.48 -48.82 52.86
CA VAL A 616 -5.33 -48.71 54.05
C VAL A 616 -5.32 -47.24 54.45
N LEU A 617 -6.20 -46.46 53.83
CA LEU A 617 -6.36 -45.02 54.11
C LEU A 617 -7.54 -44.81 55.05
N ASP A 618 -7.34 -44.00 56.10
CA ASP A 618 -8.45 -43.46 56.88
C ASP A 618 -9.01 -42.22 56.17
N GLU A 619 -10.35 -42.11 56.12
CA GLU A 619 -11.07 -40.94 55.62
C GLU A 619 -10.59 -39.62 56.23
N GLN A 620 -10.12 -39.66 57.47
CA GLN A 620 -9.65 -38.48 58.21
C GLN A 620 -8.18 -38.12 57.93
N ASP A 621 -7.43 -39.02 57.30
CA ASP A 621 -6.00 -38.86 57.05
C ASP A 621 -5.69 -38.42 55.61
N VAL A 622 -6.70 -38.39 54.75
CA VAL A 622 -6.58 -37.83 53.40
C VAL A 622 -7.03 -36.37 53.40
N ILE A 623 -6.15 -35.49 52.93
CA ILE A 623 -6.41 -34.05 52.80
C ILE A 623 -6.08 -33.56 51.38
N LEU A 624 -6.47 -32.33 51.06
CA LEU A 624 -6.00 -31.64 49.86
C LEU A 624 -4.91 -30.65 50.26
N ILE A 625 -3.75 -30.72 49.62
CA ILE A 625 -2.67 -29.73 49.75
C ILE A 625 -2.41 -29.03 48.41
N PRO A 626 -1.83 -27.81 48.42
CA PRO A 626 -1.40 -27.15 47.20
C PRO A 626 -0.48 -28.04 46.36
N ALA A 627 -0.80 -28.23 45.07
CA ALA A 627 0.10 -28.98 44.19
C ALA A 627 1.36 -28.14 43.88
N PRO A 628 2.52 -28.81 43.67
CA PRO A 628 3.76 -28.12 43.28
C PRO A 628 3.72 -27.55 41.86
N MET A 629 2.72 -27.90 41.04
CA MET A 629 2.53 -27.37 39.69
C MET A 629 1.14 -26.73 39.56
N GLY A 630 1.10 -25.46 39.15
CA GLY A 630 -0.13 -24.68 38.93
C GLY A 630 -0.66 -23.94 40.16
N SER A 631 -1.16 -22.72 39.95
CA SER A 631 -1.81 -21.88 40.97
C SER A 631 -3.12 -22.48 41.49
N ASP A 632 -3.81 -23.29 40.68
CA ASP A 632 -5.19 -23.73 40.98
C ASP A 632 -5.35 -25.23 41.11
N THR A 633 -4.25 -25.99 41.10
CA THR A 633 -4.25 -27.44 41.29
C THR A 633 -3.98 -27.79 42.74
N TRP A 634 -4.81 -28.69 43.27
CA TRP A 634 -4.68 -29.31 44.59
C TRP A 634 -4.33 -30.79 44.43
N MET A 635 -3.66 -31.34 45.43
CA MET A 635 -3.21 -32.73 45.43
C MET A 635 -3.76 -33.45 46.66
N LEU A 636 -4.37 -34.61 46.46
CA LEU A 636 -4.72 -35.53 47.54
C LEU A 636 -3.45 -36.06 48.20
N PHE A 637 -3.38 -35.87 49.51
CA PHE A 637 -2.24 -36.20 50.32
C PHE A 637 -2.65 -37.04 51.52
N ASP A 638 -1.97 -38.16 51.71
CA ASP A 638 -2.10 -38.99 52.90
C ASP A 638 -1.10 -38.50 53.94
N VAL A 639 -1.63 -37.95 55.03
CA VAL A 639 -0.85 -37.43 56.14
C VAL A 639 -0.20 -38.53 56.98
N SER A 640 -0.75 -39.75 56.98
CA SER A 640 -0.23 -40.89 57.73
C SER A 640 1.02 -41.46 57.07
N MET A 641 1.06 -41.48 55.72
CA MET A 641 2.23 -41.88 54.94
C MET A 641 3.14 -40.72 54.56
N MET A 642 2.74 -39.47 54.82
CA MET A 642 3.44 -38.26 54.39
C MET A 642 3.74 -38.27 52.88
N ALA A 643 2.80 -38.79 52.09
CA ALA A 643 2.95 -38.97 50.65
C ALA A 643 1.63 -38.70 49.92
N PRO A 644 1.66 -38.26 48.66
CA PRO A 644 0.44 -38.12 47.88
C PRO A 644 -0.15 -39.50 47.53
N VAL A 645 -1.49 -39.58 47.48
CA VAL A 645 -2.23 -40.84 47.28
C VAL A 645 -1.79 -41.57 46.02
N ALA A 646 -1.84 -42.91 46.00
CA ALA A 646 -1.18 -43.69 44.94
C ALA A 646 -1.86 -43.57 43.57
N ASN A 647 -3.18 -43.33 43.51
CA ASN A 647 -3.90 -43.24 42.24
C ASN A 647 -3.53 -41.96 41.45
N PRO A 648 -2.74 -42.05 40.37
CA PRO A 648 -2.21 -40.87 39.69
C PRO A 648 -3.27 -40.10 38.89
N GLU A 649 -4.32 -40.78 38.42
CA GLU A 649 -5.38 -40.17 37.58
C GLU A 649 -6.34 -39.29 38.39
N ARG A 650 -6.44 -39.53 39.69
CA ARG A 650 -7.41 -38.88 40.59
C ARG A 650 -6.76 -38.03 41.68
N ARG A 651 -5.42 -38.03 41.76
CA ARG A 651 -4.70 -37.31 42.82
C ARG A 651 -4.77 -35.79 42.67
N TYR A 652 -4.86 -35.29 41.45
CA TYR A 652 -4.88 -33.84 41.18
C TYR A 652 -6.32 -33.39 40.99
N ILE A 653 -6.68 -32.34 41.70
CA ILE A 653 -8.05 -31.84 41.80
C ILE A 653 -8.02 -30.34 41.58
N THR A 654 -8.96 -29.81 40.81
CA THR A 654 -9.20 -28.37 40.73
C THR A 654 -10.44 -28.01 41.56
N PRO A 655 -10.61 -26.76 41.99
CA PRO A 655 -11.84 -26.35 42.65
C PRO A 655 -13.09 -26.61 41.80
N ARG A 656 -13.00 -26.57 40.46
CA ARG A 656 -14.09 -26.99 39.56
C ARG A 656 -14.46 -28.46 39.74
N THR A 657 -13.49 -29.37 39.80
CA THR A 657 -13.76 -30.79 40.09
C THR A 657 -14.48 -30.97 41.43
N LEU A 658 -14.12 -30.17 42.45
CA LEU A 658 -14.81 -30.19 43.74
C LEU A 658 -16.25 -29.69 43.62
N MET A 659 -16.51 -28.61 42.87
CA MET A 659 -17.85 -28.07 42.66
C MET A 659 -18.73 -29.03 41.84
N GLU A 660 -18.23 -29.58 40.74
CA GLU A 660 -18.94 -30.57 39.92
C GLU A 660 -19.30 -31.83 40.73
N HIS A 661 -18.37 -32.27 41.60
CA HIS A 661 -18.65 -33.35 42.52
C HIS A 661 -19.78 -33.00 43.49
N GLN A 662 -19.80 -31.77 44.02
CA GLN A 662 -20.85 -31.32 44.94
C GLN A 662 -22.20 -31.17 44.25
N GLU A 663 -22.24 -30.69 43.02
CA GLU A 663 -23.46 -30.66 42.21
C GLU A 663 -23.99 -32.08 41.97
N THR A 664 -23.10 -33.03 41.67
CA THR A 664 -23.46 -34.44 41.54
C THR A 664 -24.02 -34.99 42.86
N VAL A 665 -23.35 -34.74 43.97
CA VAL A 665 -23.81 -35.18 45.31
C VAL A 665 -25.14 -34.50 45.70
N ALA A 666 -25.32 -33.23 45.36
CA ALA A 666 -26.56 -32.49 45.62
C ALA A 666 -27.71 -33.03 44.76
N ALA A 667 -27.46 -33.31 43.47
CA ALA A 667 -28.42 -33.94 42.58
C ALA A 667 -28.81 -35.34 43.06
N GLU A 668 -27.83 -36.15 43.50
CA GLU A 668 -28.10 -37.45 44.11
C GLU A 668 -28.91 -37.35 45.40
N ARG A 669 -28.62 -36.37 46.26
CA ARG A 669 -29.39 -36.13 47.49
C ARG A 669 -30.82 -35.71 47.18
N ALA A 670 -31.01 -34.79 46.22
CA ALA A 670 -32.32 -34.37 45.75
C ALA A 670 -33.10 -35.55 45.18
N LEU A 671 -32.47 -36.36 44.32
CA LEU A 671 -33.06 -37.57 43.76
C LEU A 671 -33.45 -38.57 44.85
N ARG A 672 -32.60 -38.79 45.87
CA ARG A 672 -32.93 -39.65 47.01
C ARG A 672 -34.10 -39.11 47.83
N GLN A 673 -34.17 -37.80 48.03
CA GLN A 673 -35.27 -37.15 48.74
C GLN A 673 -36.58 -37.28 47.97
N ASP A 674 -36.56 -37.06 46.66
CA ASP A 674 -37.73 -37.25 45.77
C ASP A 674 -38.19 -38.71 45.76
N ARG A 675 -37.23 -39.64 45.65
CA ARG A 675 -37.46 -41.09 45.80
C ARG A 675 -38.12 -41.43 47.13
N GLU A 676 -37.66 -40.86 48.24
CA GLU A 676 -38.24 -41.09 49.57
C GLU A 676 -39.65 -40.48 49.69
N ILE A 677 -39.89 -39.29 49.15
CA ILE A 677 -41.21 -38.64 49.11
C ILE A 677 -42.19 -39.50 48.30
N ASN A 678 -41.79 -39.93 47.11
CA ASN A 678 -42.59 -40.79 46.24
C ASN A 678 -42.88 -42.14 46.89
N ALA A 679 -41.87 -42.76 47.52
CA ALA A 679 -42.02 -43.98 48.30
C ALA A 679 -43.05 -43.83 49.43
N ARG A 680 -42.99 -42.73 50.19
CA ARG A 680 -43.96 -42.46 51.26
C ARG A 680 -45.36 -42.21 50.71
N SER A 681 -45.49 -41.53 49.57
CA SER A 681 -46.77 -41.28 48.91
C SER A 681 -47.40 -42.59 48.41
N MET A 682 -46.66 -43.38 47.65
CA MET A 682 -47.15 -44.64 47.10
C MET A 682 -47.44 -45.68 48.19
N ALA A 683 -46.60 -45.75 49.23
CA ALA A 683 -46.89 -46.59 50.40
C ALA A 683 -48.21 -46.21 51.08
N ARG A 684 -48.52 -44.90 51.17
CA ARG A 684 -49.79 -44.42 51.72
C ARG A 684 -50.96 -44.83 50.83
N ASP A 685 -50.84 -44.69 49.52
CA ASP A 685 -51.88 -45.08 48.56
C ASP A 685 -52.15 -46.60 48.58
N LEU A 686 -51.10 -47.39 48.84
CA LEU A 686 -51.18 -48.83 49.04
C LEU A 686 -51.60 -49.25 50.46
N ASN A 687 -51.94 -48.33 51.36
CA ASN A 687 -52.26 -48.61 52.78
C ASN A 687 -51.14 -49.38 53.52
N MET A 688 -49.88 -49.12 53.21
CA MET A 688 -48.73 -49.69 53.90
C MET A 688 -48.27 -48.75 55.03
N LEU A 689 -47.93 -49.32 56.19
CA LEU A 689 -47.46 -48.56 57.34
C LEU A 689 -45.93 -48.59 57.44
N PRO A 690 -45.24 -47.47 57.72
CA PRO A 690 -43.79 -47.48 57.90
C PRO A 690 -43.42 -48.41 59.06
N GLN A 691 -42.43 -49.27 58.85
CA GLN A 691 -41.98 -50.20 59.88
C GLN A 691 -41.09 -49.45 60.88
N GLY A 692 -41.52 -49.40 62.14
CA GLY A 692 -40.76 -48.73 63.21
C GLY A 692 -39.33 -49.27 63.32
N GLY A 693 -38.35 -48.38 63.11
CA GLY A 693 -36.93 -48.70 63.26
C GLY A 693 -36.18 -49.13 61.99
N ALA A 694 -36.84 -49.19 60.82
CA ALA A 694 -36.19 -49.53 59.54
C ALA A 694 -36.61 -48.55 58.42
N PRO A 695 -35.84 -47.48 58.15
CA PRO A 695 -36.08 -46.60 57.01
C PRO A 695 -36.19 -47.38 55.69
N GLY A 696 -37.12 -46.98 54.81
CA GLY A 696 -37.35 -47.66 53.53
C GLY A 696 -38.10 -49.01 53.61
N HIS A 697 -38.62 -49.39 54.78
CA HIS A 697 -39.41 -50.61 54.96
C HIS A 697 -40.85 -50.29 55.38
N TYR A 698 -41.80 -50.97 54.75
CA TYR A 698 -43.24 -50.75 54.94
C TYR A 698 -43.95 -52.08 55.19
N TYR A 699 -44.98 -52.07 56.03
CA TYR A 699 -45.73 -53.23 56.46
C TYR A 699 -47.14 -53.21 55.87
N GLN A 700 -47.54 -54.31 55.24
CA GLN A 700 -48.87 -54.50 54.66
C GLN A 700 -49.24 -55.99 54.75
N ASN A 701 -50.45 -56.32 55.22
CA ASN A 701 -50.99 -57.69 55.25
C ASN A 701 -50.05 -58.75 55.87
N ASN A 702 -49.39 -58.41 56.99
CA ASN A 702 -48.45 -59.30 57.68
C ASN A 702 -47.16 -59.63 56.90
N GLN A 703 -46.85 -58.87 55.86
CA GLN A 703 -45.59 -58.90 55.13
C GLN A 703 -44.89 -57.54 55.22
N VAL A 704 -43.55 -57.58 55.23
CA VAL A 704 -42.71 -56.38 55.15
C VAL A 704 -42.24 -56.25 53.72
N TYR A 705 -42.22 -55.04 53.22
CA TYR A 705 -41.75 -54.69 51.90
C TYR A 705 -40.62 -53.67 52.02
N ARG A 706 -39.55 -53.89 51.27
CA ARG A 706 -38.47 -52.91 51.09
C ARG A 706 -38.80 -52.07 49.85
N VAL A 707 -38.57 -50.77 49.95
CA VAL A 707 -38.59 -49.88 48.79
C VAL A 707 -37.32 -50.06 47.99
N ASP A 708 -37.48 -50.33 46.71
CA ASP A 708 -36.45 -50.36 45.70
C ASP A 708 -36.76 -49.35 44.59
N PHE A 709 -35.78 -49.07 43.75
CA PHE A 709 -35.94 -48.19 42.59
C PHE A 709 -35.21 -48.80 41.40
N GLU A 710 -35.85 -48.80 40.22
CA GLU A 710 -35.12 -49.07 38.98
C GLU A 710 -34.06 -47.99 38.74
N ASP A 711 -32.97 -48.36 38.07
CA ASP A 711 -31.86 -47.44 37.76
C ASP A 711 -32.39 -46.20 37.02
N GLY A 712 -32.10 -45.02 37.57
CA GLY A 712 -32.57 -43.74 37.04
C GLY A 712 -34.05 -43.39 37.30
N SER A 713 -34.86 -44.31 37.85
CA SER A 713 -36.28 -44.05 38.14
C SER A 713 -36.48 -43.35 39.48
N THR A 714 -37.50 -42.49 39.57
CA THR A 714 -38.02 -41.92 40.83
C THR A 714 -39.27 -42.65 41.33
N GLU A 715 -39.77 -43.62 40.57
CA GLU A 715 -40.92 -44.44 40.94
C GLU A 715 -40.48 -45.61 41.85
N PRO A 716 -41.05 -45.73 43.06
CA PRO A 716 -40.69 -46.76 44.02
C PRO A 716 -41.33 -48.10 43.67
N ILE A 717 -40.57 -49.18 43.79
CA ILE A 717 -41.05 -50.56 43.70
C ILE A 717 -41.01 -51.17 45.10
N PHE A 718 -42.10 -51.81 45.53
CA PHE A 718 -42.17 -52.46 46.84
C PHE A 718 -41.93 -53.96 46.70
N VAL A 719 -40.76 -54.43 47.16
CA VAL A 719 -40.36 -55.84 47.07
C VAL A 719 -40.54 -56.52 48.42
N PRO A 720 -41.17 -57.70 48.50
CA PRO A 720 -41.29 -58.44 49.76
C PRO A 720 -39.92 -58.69 50.40
N ALA A 721 -39.79 -58.37 51.69
CA ALA A 721 -38.59 -58.55 52.49
C ALA A 721 -38.83 -59.58 53.59
N THR A 722 -37.95 -60.57 53.69
CA THR A 722 -37.98 -61.61 54.74
C THR A 722 -36.90 -61.39 55.78
N ARG A 723 -37.23 -61.56 57.05
CA ARG A 723 -36.26 -61.43 58.15
C ARG A 723 -35.45 -62.72 58.29
N GLY A 724 -34.14 -62.63 58.14
CA GLY A 724 -33.21 -63.73 58.36
C GLY A 724 -33.10 -64.14 59.84
N ALA A 725 -32.54 -65.34 60.07
CA ALA A 725 -32.41 -65.94 61.41
C ALA A 725 -31.59 -65.12 62.42
N GLN A 726 -30.79 -64.15 61.96
CA GLN A 726 -30.00 -63.24 62.81
C GLN A 726 -30.65 -61.86 63.01
N GLY A 727 -31.89 -61.67 62.55
CA GLY A 727 -32.63 -60.42 62.73
C GLY A 727 -32.40 -59.35 61.66
N SER A 728 -31.48 -59.58 60.71
CA SER A 728 -31.27 -58.78 59.49
C SER A 728 -32.30 -59.12 58.40
N TRP A 729 -32.69 -58.14 57.58
CA TRP A 729 -33.57 -58.35 56.43
C TRP A 729 -32.77 -58.94 55.27
N ILE A 730 -33.20 -60.10 54.75
CA ILE A 730 -32.60 -60.79 53.59
C ILE A 730 -33.43 -60.44 52.36
N THR A 731 -32.78 -59.97 51.31
CA THR A 731 -33.42 -59.42 50.11
C THR A 731 -33.36 -60.33 48.89
N ASP A 732 -32.61 -61.43 48.97
CA ASP A 732 -32.62 -62.48 47.95
C ASP A 732 -33.07 -63.81 48.56
N PRO A 733 -34.08 -64.50 47.99
CA PRO A 733 -34.32 -65.88 48.35
C PRO A 733 -33.07 -66.69 47.98
N PRO A 734 -32.62 -67.61 48.84
CA PRO A 734 -31.47 -68.45 48.52
C PRO A 734 -31.74 -69.21 47.20
N GLU A 735 -30.70 -69.43 46.38
CA GLU A 735 -30.79 -69.89 44.98
C GLU A 735 -31.73 -71.10 44.76
N TRP A 736 -31.92 -71.95 45.75
CA TRP A 736 -32.82 -73.11 45.70
C TRP A 736 -34.33 -72.77 45.70
N LEU A 737 -34.70 -71.49 45.82
CA LEU A 737 -36.08 -70.98 45.78
C LEU A 737 -36.39 -70.16 44.50
N ARG A 738 -35.46 -70.09 43.53
CA ARG A 738 -35.63 -69.30 42.29
C ARG A 738 -36.21 -70.07 41.09
N ASP A 739 -36.61 -71.33 41.25
CA ASP A 739 -37.29 -72.15 40.23
C ASP A 739 -38.79 -72.32 40.47
#